data_AF-A0A3A8GU21-F1
#
_entry.id   AF-A0A3A8GU21-F1
#
_cell.length_a   1.000
_cell.length_b   1.000
_cell.length_c   1.000
_cell.angle_alpha   90.00
_cell.angle_beta   90.00
_cell.angle_gamma   90.00
#
_symmetry.space_group_name_H-M   'P 1'
#
loop_
_entity.id
_entity.type
_entity.pdbx_description
1 polymer ?
#
loop_
_entity_poly.entity_id
_entity_poly.type
_entity_poly.pdbx_seq_one_letter_code
_entity_poly.pdbx_strand_id
1 'polypeptide(L)'
;MDFQEALRELDVEADPGGDVVRRAYLRKLKTRKPEMDPEGFARLREAYETVLAHREGREGPRTQAAPLEAAADNAPSAEPPLDELESFLAELRALTPVDAARRAVEARPDAAEPRRWLVDALLEANRIPEAMAAYRDAYRQGHTEFLVELAECFPTFLEDAELPLLAQAVSHRFLWRLAGQLLRYKKAVLASKVGLAASERMGKNPESPPPPADWFMHFVLRLHQHVQPGPARALARRYVTCMDVERLREAFASQDVVRIWPLVEELGALPDSFSGTMRRVLAEVVLDGHKSFAESSFKALAKVRPEEAANAVHLLREHAPRLYQMMDCPAPPEPKTQRQVPRRAKAPRPAPAPAPAPVPKVAAWSQPPAHQDPPLVAELKALPDSFSGTLRRILREVVRDGNVGYARSSFNALAKARPEEASNAVHLLRQHAPGLYQLLDCPAPPEPKTQRRVPRRAKASGPATRAAEARHGAGTVHGKGPGSARPKGEHAAPSAAAASRVPIDPLLARPSRDFMMALRVLGVVTLLVAVLVVHNTRSGPDGGGRVPGDARIEAAQRQADVLCARFSGPERYRSCNHLQSLVVLGTARNCQKLYAEHIALRIQLGTQLIVSGAKDDPTLRDRQRQMDEAFAAFEQALVNLCQE
;
A
#
# COMPACT_ATOMS: atom_id res chain seq x y z
N MET A 1 14.07 24.10 41.54
CA MET A 1 15.53 23.82 41.43
C MET A 1 16.11 24.60 40.26
N ASP A 2 17.31 25.19 40.36
CA ASP A 2 17.95 25.84 39.21
C ASP A 2 18.65 24.82 38.26
N PHE A 3 19.06 25.25 37.06
CA PHE A 3 19.66 24.34 36.06
C PHE A 3 20.98 23.70 36.54
N GLN A 4 21.82 24.45 37.27
CA GLN A 4 23.12 23.97 37.74
C GLN A 4 22.96 23.02 38.95
N GLU A 5 21.99 23.28 39.80
CA GLU A 5 21.55 22.36 40.86
C GLU A 5 20.98 21.08 40.27
N ALA A 6 20.17 21.17 39.21
CA ALA A 6 19.60 20.01 38.54
C ALA A 6 20.67 19.11 37.89
N LEU A 7 21.71 19.70 37.28
CA LEU A 7 22.85 18.97 36.75
C LEU A 7 23.66 18.28 37.86
N ARG A 8 23.88 18.96 38.99
CA ARG A 8 24.55 18.37 40.17
C ARG A 8 23.76 17.22 40.77
N GLU A 9 22.43 17.34 40.85
CA GLU A 9 21.55 16.29 41.37
C GLU A 9 21.58 15.02 40.51
N LEU A 10 21.73 15.20 39.19
CA LEU A 10 21.91 14.11 38.24
C LEU A 10 23.35 13.57 38.17
N ASP A 11 24.30 14.20 38.86
CA ASP A 11 25.73 13.83 38.85
C ASP A 11 26.37 14.02 37.46
N VAL A 12 26.12 15.20 36.88
CA VAL A 12 26.54 15.57 35.54
C VAL A 12 27.22 16.94 35.58
N GLU A 13 28.52 17.03 35.24
CA GLU A 13 29.33 18.25 35.43
C GLU A 13 29.13 19.34 34.36
N ALA A 14 28.51 19.01 33.23
CA ALA A 14 28.24 19.94 32.12
C ALA A 14 26.88 19.61 31.50
N ASP A 15 26.50 20.20 30.35
CA ASP A 15 25.28 19.83 29.62
C ASP A 15 25.56 18.75 28.54
N PRO A 16 25.78 17.46 28.87
CA PRO A 16 25.98 16.42 27.86
C PRO A 16 24.64 16.10 27.23
N GLY A 17 24.59 15.86 25.92
CA GLY A 17 23.36 15.66 25.14
C GLY A 17 22.28 14.77 25.80
N GLY A 18 21.03 14.84 25.33
CA GLY A 18 19.84 14.25 26.00
C GLY A 18 19.99 12.82 26.51
N ASP A 19 20.71 11.97 25.78
CA ASP A 19 20.95 10.58 26.16
C ASP A 19 21.82 10.38 27.40
N VAL A 20 22.72 11.32 27.71
CA VAL A 20 23.58 11.24 28.89
C VAL A 20 22.80 11.63 30.13
N VAL A 21 22.00 12.69 30.06
CA VAL A 21 21.08 13.12 31.12
C VAL A 21 20.08 12.01 31.45
N ARG A 22 19.48 11.38 30.42
CA ARG A 22 18.56 10.24 30.60
C ARG A 22 19.24 9.05 31.28
N ARG A 23 20.46 8.70 30.87
CA ARG A 23 21.22 7.60 31.49
C ARG A 23 21.62 7.92 32.94
N ALA A 24 21.95 9.17 33.24
CA ALA A 24 22.27 9.63 34.59
C ALA A 24 21.05 9.51 35.52
N TYR A 25 19.88 10.01 35.07
CA TYR A 25 18.61 9.85 35.77
C TYR A 25 18.28 8.37 36.06
N LEU A 26 18.34 7.51 35.03
CA LEU A 26 18.06 6.07 35.19
C LEU A 26 19.03 5.34 36.13
N ARG A 27 20.27 5.82 36.28
CA ARG A 27 21.22 5.27 37.26
C ARG A 27 20.81 5.64 38.69
N LYS A 28 20.49 6.92 38.94
CA LYS A 28 20.05 7.41 40.26
C LYS A 28 18.67 6.87 40.67
N LEU A 29 17.79 6.61 39.70
CA LEU A 29 16.47 5.99 39.92
C LEU A 29 16.58 4.58 40.53
N LYS A 30 17.65 3.85 40.22
CA LYS A 30 17.88 2.51 40.80
C LYS A 30 18.27 2.57 42.28
N THR A 31 18.91 3.65 42.71
CA THR A 31 19.38 3.83 44.09
C THR A 31 18.35 4.54 44.97
N ARG A 32 17.50 5.41 44.39
CA ARG A 32 16.45 6.12 45.10
C ARG A 32 15.07 5.61 44.69
N LYS A 33 14.66 4.54 45.36
CA LYS A 33 13.33 3.96 45.18
C LYS A 33 12.27 4.81 45.90
N PRO A 34 11.11 5.07 45.29
CA PRO A 34 10.08 5.92 45.88
C PRO A 34 9.54 5.37 47.22
N GLU A 35 9.62 4.05 47.44
CA GLU A 35 9.19 3.43 48.69
C GLU A 35 10.18 3.65 49.86
N MET A 36 11.46 3.89 49.55
CA MET A 36 12.54 4.03 50.53
C MET A 36 12.94 5.48 50.79
N ASP A 37 12.83 6.33 49.76
CA ASP A 37 13.18 7.75 49.80
C ASP A 37 12.26 8.54 48.85
N PRO A 38 11.00 8.81 49.27
CA PRO A 38 10.03 9.50 48.43
C PRO A 38 10.46 10.93 48.09
N GLU A 39 11.11 11.62 49.02
CA GLU A 39 11.61 12.98 48.81
C GLU A 39 12.80 13.02 47.85
N GLY A 40 13.77 12.10 48.00
CA GLY A 40 14.90 12.01 47.10
C GLY A 40 14.52 11.55 45.69
N PHE A 41 13.43 10.78 45.55
CA PHE A 41 12.82 10.49 44.25
C PHE A 41 12.18 11.74 43.63
N ALA A 42 11.42 12.52 44.41
CA ALA A 42 10.81 13.76 43.95
C ALA A 42 11.85 14.79 43.49
N ARG A 43 12.91 15.01 44.28
CA ARG A 43 14.05 15.89 43.92
C ARG A 43 14.76 15.42 42.65
N LEU A 44 15.00 14.11 42.51
CA LEU A 44 15.63 13.54 41.31
C LEU A 44 14.79 13.75 40.04
N ARG A 45 13.46 13.64 40.18
CA ARG A 45 12.53 13.88 39.07
C ARG A 45 12.46 15.37 38.70
N GLU A 46 12.38 16.26 39.69
CA GLU A 46 12.42 17.72 39.47
C GLU A 46 13.70 18.13 38.73
N ALA A 47 14.85 17.55 39.11
CA ALA A 47 16.12 17.78 38.42
C ALA A 47 16.07 17.36 36.94
N TYR A 48 15.56 16.16 36.65
CA TYR A 48 15.43 15.67 35.26
C TYR A 48 14.49 16.53 34.41
N GLU A 49 13.33 16.92 34.95
CA GLU A 49 12.37 17.79 34.27
C GLU A 49 12.93 19.20 34.04
N THR A 50 13.70 19.74 34.99
CA THR A 50 14.35 21.06 34.89
C THR A 50 15.38 21.09 33.75
N VAL A 51 16.20 20.04 33.63
CA VAL A 51 17.19 19.94 32.54
C VAL A 51 16.52 19.79 31.17
N LEU A 52 15.41 19.03 31.08
CA LEU A 52 14.64 18.92 29.84
C LEU A 52 13.99 20.26 29.44
N ALA A 53 13.33 20.94 30.39
CA ALA A 53 12.66 22.21 30.13
C ALA A 53 13.64 23.28 29.61
N HIS A 54 14.81 23.40 30.24
CA HIS A 54 15.84 24.34 29.82
C HIS A 54 16.32 24.09 28.37
N ARG A 55 16.46 22.82 27.97
CA ARG A 55 16.86 22.44 26.62
C ARG A 55 15.79 22.65 25.56
N GLU A 56 14.54 22.46 25.94
CA GLU A 56 13.39 22.68 25.07
C GLU A 56 13.00 24.16 24.96
N GLY A 57 13.73 25.06 25.65
CA GLY A 57 13.42 26.49 25.69
C GLY A 57 12.11 26.80 26.41
N ARG A 58 11.64 25.89 27.28
CA ARG A 58 10.44 26.08 28.09
C ARG A 58 10.84 26.60 29.47
N GLU A 59 10.04 27.53 30.01
CA GLU A 59 10.15 27.87 31.44
C GLU A 59 9.88 26.61 32.28
N GLY A 60 10.59 26.48 33.40
CA GLY A 60 10.81 25.23 34.16
C GLY A 60 9.57 24.43 34.65
N PRO A 61 9.78 23.35 35.41
CA PRO A 61 8.75 22.34 35.66
C PRO A 61 7.50 22.92 36.35
N ARG A 62 6.32 22.60 35.82
CA ARG A 62 4.99 22.87 36.44
C ARG A 62 4.67 21.92 37.61
N THR A 63 5.64 21.16 38.11
CA THR A 63 5.46 20.11 39.12
C THR A 63 5.76 20.61 40.53
N GLN A 64 5.25 21.78 40.89
CA GLN A 64 4.85 22.02 42.28
C GLN A 64 3.36 21.73 42.39
N ALA A 65 3.01 20.47 42.70
CA ALA A 65 1.77 20.23 43.42
C ALA A 65 1.98 20.81 44.83
N ALA A 66 1.66 22.10 44.99
CA ALA A 66 1.62 22.73 46.29
C ALA A 66 0.74 21.87 47.23
N PRO A 67 1.18 21.58 48.47
CA PRO A 67 0.31 21.02 49.48
C PRO A 67 -0.94 21.87 49.58
N LEU A 68 -2.08 21.24 49.35
CA LEU A 68 -3.42 21.80 49.38
C LEU A 68 -3.82 22.04 50.85
N GLU A 69 -3.06 22.87 51.56
CA GLU A 69 -3.37 23.27 52.93
C GLU A 69 -3.52 24.80 53.01
N ALA A 70 -4.75 25.21 53.34
CA ALA A 70 -5.14 26.50 53.92
C ALA A 70 -5.13 27.77 53.05
N ALA A 71 -5.65 27.70 51.81
CA ALA A 71 -6.17 28.88 51.11
C ALA A 71 -7.60 28.70 50.57
N ALA A 72 -8.40 27.87 51.24
CA ALA A 72 -9.85 27.94 51.12
C ALA A 72 -10.33 29.07 52.02
N ASP A 73 -10.60 30.24 51.44
CA ASP A 73 -11.78 31.02 51.84
C ASP A 73 -12.13 32.23 50.98
N ASN A 74 -11.34 32.71 50.01
CA ASN A 74 -11.74 33.92 49.26
C ASN A 74 -11.28 34.02 47.79
N ALA A 75 -11.25 32.90 47.06
CA ALA A 75 -11.26 32.96 45.60
C ALA A 75 -12.65 32.51 45.11
N PRO A 76 -13.45 33.36 44.44
CA PRO A 76 -14.68 32.91 43.80
C PRO A 76 -14.29 31.87 42.75
N SER A 77 -14.55 30.60 43.09
CA SER A 77 -14.42 29.47 42.20
C SER A 77 -15.42 29.64 41.07
N ALA A 78 -15.00 30.30 40.00
CA ALA A 78 -15.67 30.20 38.71
C ALA A 78 -15.34 28.81 38.15
N GLU A 79 -16.03 27.80 38.67
CA GLU A 79 -16.14 26.53 37.96
C GLU A 79 -16.68 26.86 36.55
N PRO A 80 -15.94 26.53 35.47
CA PRO A 80 -16.52 26.68 34.14
C PRO A 80 -17.82 25.86 34.11
N PRO A 81 -18.93 26.41 33.60
CA PRO A 81 -20.21 25.72 33.63
C PRO A 81 -20.04 24.37 32.93
N LEU A 82 -20.19 23.27 33.66
CA LEU A 82 -20.17 21.91 33.09
C LEU A 82 -21.16 21.78 31.91
N ASP A 83 -22.22 22.60 31.92
CA ASP A 83 -23.21 22.73 30.86
C ASP A 83 -22.62 23.14 29.49
N GLU A 84 -21.55 23.95 29.43
CA GLU A 84 -20.94 24.37 28.16
C GLU A 84 -20.14 23.23 27.51
N LEU A 85 -19.38 22.47 28.31
CA LEU A 85 -18.63 21.31 27.82
C LEU A 85 -19.58 20.18 27.42
N GLU A 86 -20.63 19.92 28.19
CA GLU A 86 -21.63 18.91 27.84
C GLU A 86 -22.42 19.30 26.58
N SER A 87 -22.77 20.58 26.43
CA SER A 87 -23.41 21.09 25.21
C SER A 87 -22.49 20.93 24.00
N PHE A 88 -21.21 21.27 24.13
CA PHE A 88 -20.21 21.08 23.07
C PHE A 88 -20.02 19.60 22.70
N LEU A 89 -19.95 18.70 23.70
CA LEU A 89 -19.85 17.26 23.45
C LEU A 89 -21.12 16.68 22.81
N ALA A 90 -22.30 17.18 23.20
CA ALA A 90 -23.56 16.79 22.57
C ALA A 90 -23.62 17.26 21.11
N GLU A 91 -23.16 18.48 20.83
CA GLU A 91 -23.05 19.02 19.47
C GLU A 91 -22.06 18.20 18.63
N LEU A 92 -20.87 17.87 19.17
CA LEU A 92 -19.90 17.02 18.49
C LEU A 92 -20.44 15.63 18.17
N ARG A 93 -21.24 15.03 19.07
CA ARG A 93 -21.88 13.72 18.84
C ARG A 93 -22.97 13.78 17.75
N ALA A 94 -23.56 14.94 17.50
CA ALA A 94 -24.57 15.11 16.47
C ALA A 94 -23.97 15.29 15.06
N LEU A 95 -22.69 15.65 14.98
CA LEU A 95 -21.98 15.82 13.71
C LEU A 95 -21.56 14.49 13.10
N THR A 96 -21.42 14.47 11.76
CA THR A 96 -20.71 13.37 11.11
C THR A 96 -19.24 13.37 11.53
N PRO A 97 -18.54 12.22 11.53
CA PRO A 97 -17.11 12.17 11.87
C PRO A 97 -16.26 13.17 11.07
N VAL A 98 -16.60 13.40 9.80
CA VAL A 98 -15.90 14.38 8.95
C VAL A 98 -16.17 15.81 9.43
N ASP A 99 -17.41 16.16 9.77
CA ASP A 99 -17.74 17.51 10.21
C ASP A 99 -17.17 17.81 11.61
N ALA A 100 -17.20 16.81 12.51
CA ALA A 100 -16.54 16.90 13.82
C ALA A 100 -15.03 17.14 13.66
N ALA A 101 -14.37 16.39 12.77
CA ALA A 101 -12.94 16.56 12.51
C ALA A 101 -12.61 17.89 11.83
N ARG A 102 -13.44 18.40 10.92
CA ARG A 102 -13.29 19.74 10.33
C ARG A 102 -13.34 20.83 11.39
N ARG A 103 -14.33 20.79 12.29
CA ARG A 103 -14.40 21.72 13.43
C ARG A 103 -13.19 21.62 14.35
N ALA A 104 -12.66 20.41 14.57
CA ALA A 104 -11.45 20.24 15.37
C ALA A 104 -10.23 20.90 14.71
N VAL A 105 -10.10 20.82 13.38
CA VAL A 105 -9.05 21.53 12.61
C VAL A 105 -9.23 23.04 12.67
N GLU A 106 -10.46 23.55 12.54
CA GLU A 106 -10.78 24.98 12.66
C GLU A 106 -10.44 25.52 14.06
N ALA A 107 -10.74 24.75 15.11
CA ALA A 107 -10.46 25.13 16.49
C ALA A 107 -8.96 25.11 16.83
N ARG A 108 -8.19 24.24 16.17
CA ARG A 108 -6.74 24.07 16.43
C ARG A 108 -5.96 23.89 15.12
N PRO A 109 -5.80 24.96 14.32
CA PRO A 109 -5.18 24.87 13.00
C PRO A 109 -3.72 24.39 13.07
N ASP A 110 -2.98 24.75 14.12
CA ASP A 110 -1.56 24.42 14.25
C ASP A 110 -1.31 23.01 14.82
N ALA A 111 -2.37 22.26 15.18
CA ALA A 111 -2.24 20.93 15.74
C ALA A 111 -2.32 19.85 14.65
N ALA A 112 -1.33 18.95 14.63
CA ALA A 112 -1.29 17.82 13.70
C ALA A 112 -2.41 16.80 13.97
N GLU A 113 -2.79 16.61 15.24
CA GLU A 113 -3.75 15.57 15.65
C GLU A 113 -5.16 15.77 15.06
N PRO A 114 -5.80 16.96 15.14
CA PRO A 114 -7.07 17.22 14.46
C PRO A 114 -7.03 16.99 12.95
N ARG A 115 -5.90 17.32 12.31
CA ARG A 115 -5.72 17.09 10.86
C ARG A 115 -5.68 15.61 10.52
N ARG A 116 -5.05 14.80 11.39
CA ARG A 116 -5.05 13.35 11.25
C ARG A 116 -6.46 12.78 11.38
N TRP A 117 -7.23 13.23 12.38
CA TRP A 117 -8.64 12.84 12.50
C TRP A 117 -9.45 13.19 11.26
N LEU A 118 -9.21 14.36 10.66
CA LEU A 118 -9.90 14.76 9.43
C LEU A 118 -9.55 13.85 8.26
N VAL A 119 -8.27 13.55 8.06
CA VAL A 119 -7.81 12.63 7.04
C VAL A 119 -8.43 11.24 7.24
N ASP A 120 -8.35 10.70 8.46
CA ASP A 120 -8.88 9.37 8.78
C ASP A 120 -10.40 9.30 8.53
N ALA A 121 -11.15 10.29 9.00
CA ALA A 121 -12.60 10.38 8.77
C ALA A 121 -12.96 10.49 7.28
N LEU A 122 -12.17 11.23 6.48
CA LEU A 122 -12.36 11.33 5.03
C LEU A 122 -12.06 10.01 4.32
N LEU A 123 -11.05 9.26 4.77
CA LEU A 123 -10.71 7.95 4.24
C LEU A 123 -11.81 6.92 4.57
N GLU A 124 -12.30 6.91 5.81
CA GLU A 124 -13.41 6.04 6.24
C GLU A 124 -14.70 6.32 5.47
N ALA A 125 -14.97 7.59 5.16
CA ALA A 125 -16.09 8.01 4.32
C ALA A 125 -15.86 7.79 2.81
N ASN A 126 -14.72 7.20 2.41
CA ASN A 126 -14.31 6.99 1.01
C ASN A 126 -14.27 8.29 0.17
N ARG A 127 -13.95 9.43 0.81
CA ARG A 127 -13.84 10.76 0.19
C ARG A 127 -12.38 11.04 -0.22
N ILE A 128 -11.81 10.14 -1.03
CA ILE A 128 -10.37 10.14 -1.39
C ILE A 128 -9.85 11.48 -1.94
N PRO A 129 -10.55 12.19 -2.85
CA PRO A 129 -10.07 13.49 -3.35
C PRO A 129 -9.91 14.54 -2.24
N GLU A 130 -10.80 14.53 -1.26
CA GLU A 130 -10.75 15.46 -0.13
C GLU A 130 -9.69 15.05 0.88
N ALA A 131 -9.50 13.75 1.12
CA ALA A 131 -8.41 13.26 1.97
C ALA A 131 -7.04 13.71 1.41
N MET A 132 -6.83 13.58 0.09
CA MET A 132 -5.61 14.08 -0.55
C MET A 132 -5.45 15.60 -0.43
N ALA A 133 -6.55 16.36 -0.53
CA ALA A 133 -6.51 17.80 -0.30
C ALA A 133 -6.15 18.14 1.15
N ALA A 134 -6.68 17.40 2.12
CA ALA A 134 -6.36 17.56 3.54
C ALA A 134 -4.90 17.22 3.87
N TYR A 135 -4.34 16.14 3.30
CA TYR A 135 -2.91 15.84 3.38
C TYR A 135 -2.05 17.01 2.85
N ARG A 136 -2.43 17.54 1.68
CA ARG A 136 -1.72 18.65 1.04
C ARG A 136 -1.77 19.94 1.83
N ASP A 137 -2.95 20.26 2.34
CA ASP A 137 -3.15 21.40 3.23
C ASP A 137 -2.27 21.26 4.48
N ALA A 138 -2.29 20.10 5.14
CA ALA A 138 -1.51 19.85 6.35
C ALA A 138 0.00 20.06 6.14
N TYR A 139 0.61 19.45 5.11
CA TYR A 139 2.06 19.62 4.92
C TYR A 139 2.44 21.03 4.45
N ARG A 140 1.57 21.74 3.72
CA ARG A 140 1.80 23.14 3.35
C ARG A 140 1.80 24.07 4.56
N GLN A 141 1.12 23.67 5.63
CA GLN A 141 1.13 24.35 6.92
C GLN A 141 2.30 23.93 7.83
N GLY A 142 3.26 23.15 7.31
CA GLY A 142 4.48 22.77 8.03
C GLY A 142 4.47 21.35 8.61
N HIS A 143 3.35 20.63 8.56
CA HIS A 143 3.24 19.26 9.04
C HIS A 143 3.80 18.24 8.02
N THR A 144 5.12 18.21 7.85
CA THR A 144 5.80 17.40 6.81
C THR A 144 5.52 15.89 6.88
N GLU A 145 5.14 15.37 8.05
CA GLU A 145 4.73 13.98 8.23
C GLU A 145 3.53 13.59 7.36
N PHE A 146 2.63 14.53 7.07
CA PHE A 146 1.48 14.30 6.19
C PHE A 146 1.90 14.10 4.73
N LEU A 147 3.04 14.67 4.29
CA LEU A 147 3.58 14.40 2.96
C LEU A 147 4.12 12.96 2.87
N VAL A 148 4.71 12.45 3.94
CA VAL A 148 5.18 11.06 4.02
C VAL A 148 4.00 10.11 3.95
N GLU A 149 2.95 10.36 4.75
CA GLU A 149 1.73 9.57 4.75
C GLU A 149 1.00 9.61 3.39
N LEU A 150 0.91 10.79 2.76
CA LEU A 150 0.39 10.93 1.39
C LEU A 150 1.16 10.06 0.40
N ALA A 151 2.50 10.04 0.49
CA ALA A 151 3.34 9.21 -0.37
C ALA A 151 3.16 7.71 -0.12
N GLU A 152 2.88 7.30 1.11
CA GLU A 152 2.63 5.88 1.45
C GLU A 152 1.24 5.41 1.01
N CYS A 153 0.21 6.20 1.29
CA CYS A 153 -1.18 5.85 1.02
C CYS A 153 -1.54 6.04 -0.46
N PHE A 154 -1.02 7.11 -1.10
CA PHE A 154 -1.40 7.55 -2.44
C PHE A 154 -0.18 7.82 -3.34
N PRO A 155 0.75 6.86 -3.51
CA PRO A 155 2.00 7.09 -4.23
C PRO A 155 1.78 7.60 -5.66
N THR A 156 0.73 7.13 -6.33
CA THR A 156 0.41 7.49 -7.73
C THR A 156 -0.08 8.92 -7.93
N PHE A 157 -0.42 9.62 -6.84
CA PHE A 157 -0.95 10.98 -6.82
C PHE A 157 0.10 12.03 -6.43
N LEU A 158 1.33 11.61 -6.13
CA LEU A 158 2.42 12.55 -5.84
C LEU A 158 2.71 13.46 -7.04
N GLU A 159 2.88 14.74 -6.76
CA GLU A 159 3.23 15.79 -7.71
C GLU A 159 4.75 15.96 -7.79
N ASP A 160 5.25 16.43 -8.94
CA ASP A 160 6.69 16.67 -9.13
C ASP A 160 7.26 17.69 -8.13
N ALA A 161 6.48 18.69 -7.74
CA ALA A 161 6.86 19.72 -6.77
C ALA A 161 6.98 19.17 -5.33
N GLU A 162 6.33 18.05 -5.03
CA GLU A 162 6.35 17.41 -3.72
C GLU A 162 7.62 16.56 -3.52
N LEU A 163 8.27 16.12 -4.61
CA LEU A 163 9.42 15.21 -4.55
C LEU A 163 10.65 15.79 -3.84
N PRO A 164 11.08 17.05 -4.08
CA PRO A 164 12.22 17.61 -3.37
C PRO A 164 11.95 17.75 -1.87
N LEU A 165 10.71 18.09 -1.48
CA LEU A 165 10.30 18.19 -0.08
C LEU A 165 10.31 16.81 0.60
N LEU A 166 9.72 15.81 -0.06
CA LEU A 166 9.71 14.43 0.42
C LEU A 166 11.14 13.90 0.57
N ALA A 167 12.02 14.17 -0.39
CA ALA A 167 13.41 13.70 -0.36
C ALA A 167 14.25 14.32 0.77
N GLN A 168 13.89 15.50 1.26
CA GLN A 168 14.50 16.12 2.43
C GLN A 168 13.98 15.49 3.73
N ALA A 169 12.68 15.21 3.79
CA ALA A 169 12.00 14.73 4.98
C ALA A 169 12.25 13.24 5.31
N VAL A 170 12.55 12.40 4.31
CA VAL A 170 12.61 10.93 4.50
C VAL A 170 14.00 10.33 4.19
N SER A 171 14.19 9.09 4.63
CA SER A 171 15.40 8.31 4.34
C SER A 171 15.43 7.84 2.88
N HIS A 172 16.63 7.61 2.33
CA HIS A 172 16.74 7.06 0.97
C HIS A 172 16.11 5.66 0.84
N ARG A 173 16.07 4.86 1.93
CA ARG A 173 15.39 3.56 1.97
C ARG A 173 13.90 3.70 1.72
N PHE A 174 13.26 4.71 2.32
CA PHE A 174 11.86 5.02 2.06
C PHE A 174 11.65 5.36 0.57
N LEU A 175 12.51 6.23 0.01
CA LEU A 175 12.42 6.65 -1.40
C LEU A 175 12.60 5.47 -2.36
N TRP A 176 13.54 4.55 -2.11
CA TRP A 176 13.70 3.35 -2.95
C TRP A 176 12.47 2.43 -2.91
N ARG A 177 11.88 2.22 -1.73
CA ARG A 177 10.63 1.47 -1.59
C ARG A 177 9.49 2.13 -2.38
N LEU A 178 9.34 3.44 -2.26
CA LEU A 178 8.35 4.23 -3.00
C LEU A 178 8.56 4.16 -4.51
N ALA A 179 9.81 4.30 -4.99
CA ALA A 179 10.16 4.16 -6.39
C ALA A 179 9.76 2.77 -6.94
N GLY A 180 10.03 1.71 -6.17
CA GLY A 180 9.60 0.35 -6.51
C GLY A 180 8.08 0.19 -6.59
N GLN A 181 7.33 0.79 -5.64
CA GLN A 181 5.86 0.80 -5.68
C GLN A 181 5.33 1.53 -6.92
N LEU A 182 5.88 2.70 -7.24
CA LEU A 182 5.51 3.49 -8.41
C LEU A 182 5.72 2.74 -9.73
N LEU A 183 6.81 1.96 -9.84
CA LEU A 183 7.01 1.07 -10.99
C LEU A 183 5.93 -0.01 -11.10
N ARG A 184 5.51 -0.62 -9.97
CA ARG A 184 4.40 -1.59 -9.98
C ARG A 184 3.09 -0.96 -10.46
N TYR A 185 2.86 0.30 -10.13
CA TYR A 185 1.73 1.09 -10.65
C TYR A 185 1.94 1.66 -12.07
N LYS A 186 3.00 1.24 -12.79
CA LYS A 186 3.35 1.71 -14.14
C LYS A 186 3.60 3.22 -14.23
N LYS A 187 3.94 3.88 -13.12
CA LYS A 187 4.30 5.31 -13.06
C LYS A 187 5.81 5.50 -13.22
N ALA A 188 6.37 5.01 -14.32
CA ALA A 188 7.82 4.89 -14.50
C ALA A 188 8.58 6.23 -14.48
N VAL A 189 8.00 7.30 -15.04
CA VAL A 189 8.63 8.65 -15.01
C VAL A 189 8.79 9.12 -13.57
N LEU A 190 7.71 9.07 -12.78
CA LEU A 190 7.71 9.45 -11.38
C LEU A 190 8.63 8.54 -10.54
N ALA A 191 8.58 7.22 -10.77
CA ALA A 191 9.48 6.26 -10.13
C ALA A 191 10.95 6.59 -10.38
N SER A 192 11.30 7.00 -11.61
CA SER A 192 12.67 7.36 -11.97
C SER A 192 13.14 8.63 -11.24
N LYS A 193 12.26 9.62 -11.07
CA LYS A 193 12.53 10.85 -10.32
C LYS A 193 12.74 10.55 -8.84
N VAL A 194 11.87 9.73 -8.23
CA VAL A 194 12.02 9.28 -6.85
C VAL A 194 13.30 8.48 -6.67
N GLY A 195 13.64 7.59 -7.60
CA GLY A 195 14.90 6.83 -7.57
C GLY A 195 16.14 7.74 -7.68
N LEU A 196 16.08 8.80 -8.48
CA LEU A 196 17.20 9.76 -8.59
C LEU A 196 17.38 10.56 -7.30
N ALA A 197 16.28 10.97 -6.66
CA ALA A 197 16.31 11.61 -5.36
C ALA A 197 16.82 10.66 -4.27
N ALA A 198 16.41 9.39 -4.29
CA ALA A 198 16.92 8.34 -3.41
C ALA A 198 18.43 8.17 -3.54
N SER A 199 18.93 8.09 -4.78
CA SER A 199 20.36 7.96 -5.08
C SER A 199 21.17 9.18 -4.65
N GLU A 200 20.64 10.39 -4.83
CA GLU A 200 21.30 11.61 -4.34
C GLU A 200 21.39 11.64 -2.82
N ARG A 201 20.30 11.25 -2.13
CA ARG A 201 20.24 11.20 -0.67
C ARG A 201 21.17 10.13 -0.11
N MET A 202 21.29 8.98 -0.77
CA MET A 202 22.23 7.91 -0.44
C MET A 202 23.68 8.42 -0.47
N GLY A 203 24.07 9.18 -1.51
CA GLY A 203 25.42 9.77 -1.57
C GLY A 203 25.72 10.81 -0.49
N LYS A 204 24.70 11.47 0.08
CA LYS A 204 24.84 12.44 1.19
C LYS A 204 24.83 11.78 2.57
N ASN A 205 24.28 10.57 2.71
CA ASN A 205 24.18 9.85 3.98
C ASN A 205 24.44 8.34 3.76
N PRO A 206 25.71 7.90 3.84
CA PRO A 206 26.11 6.52 3.59
C PRO A 206 25.82 5.56 4.75
N GLU A 207 25.19 6.01 5.84
CA GLU A 207 24.96 5.17 7.03
C GLU A 207 23.95 4.02 6.79
N SER A 208 23.06 4.17 5.81
CA SER A 208 22.13 3.11 5.45
C SER A 208 22.59 2.42 4.18
N PRO A 209 22.55 1.08 4.13
CA PRO A 209 23.05 0.35 2.99
C PRO A 209 22.22 0.65 1.74
N PRO A 210 22.86 0.62 0.56
CA PRO A 210 22.18 0.71 -0.73
C PRO A 210 21.13 -0.39 -0.89
N PRO A 211 20.15 -0.23 -1.81
CA PRO A 211 19.26 -1.33 -2.14
C PRO A 211 20.08 -2.54 -2.67
N PRO A 212 19.64 -3.79 -2.42
CA PRO A 212 20.29 -4.98 -2.95
C PRO A 212 20.51 -4.91 -4.47
N ALA A 213 21.65 -5.41 -4.94
CA ALA A 213 22.07 -5.27 -6.35
C ALA A 213 21.10 -5.97 -7.32
N ASP A 214 20.56 -7.13 -6.93
CA ASP A 214 19.54 -7.86 -7.66
C ASP A 214 18.26 -7.03 -7.82
N TRP A 215 17.76 -6.46 -6.73
CA TRP A 215 16.57 -5.59 -6.75
C TRP A 215 16.82 -4.35 -7.62
N PHE A 216 17.99 -3.71 -7.45
CA PHE A 216 18.33 -2.49 -8.17
C PHE A 216 18.45 -2.73 -9.68
N MET A 217 19.07 -3.84 -10.08
CA MET A 217 19.14 -4.28 -11.47
C MET A 217 17.74 -4.49 -12.08
N HIS A 218 16.84 -5.16 -11.35
CA HIS A 218 15.44 -5.30 -11.78
C HIS A 218 14.75 -3.93 -11.93
N PHE A 219 14.99 -3.01 -11.00
CA PHE A 219 14.46 -1.65 -11.05
C PHE A 219 14.91 -0.91 -12.32
N VAL A 220 16.21 -0.95 -12.66
CA VAL A 220 16.78 -0.35 -13.88
C VAL A 220 16.21 -1.00 -15.14
N LEU A 221 16.12 -2.33 -15.20
CA LEU A 221 15.53 -3.03 -16.33
C LEU A 221 14.06 -2.68 -16.54
N ARG A 222 13.27 -2.55 -15.47
CA ARG A 222 11.88 -2.09 -15.55
C ARG A 222 11.78 -0.66 -16.08
N LEU A 223 12.71 0.24 -15.74
CA LEU A 223 12.76 1.57 -16.34
C LEU A 223 13.01 1.50 -17.87
N HIS A 224 13.90 0.63 -18.34
CA HIS A 224 14.07 0.37 -19.76
C HIS A 224 12.81 -0.22 -20.41
N GLN A 225 12.10 -1.13 -19.72
CA GLN A 225 10.83 -1.70 -20.18
C GLN A 225 9.76 -0.61 -20.41
N HIS A 226 9.75 0.41 -19.55
CA HIS A 226 8.90 1.59 -19.66
C HIS A 226 9.48 2.74 -20.51
N VAL A 227 10.53 2.45 -21.31
CA VAL A 227 11.14 3.40 -22.25
C VAL A 227 11.65 4.67 -21.55
N GLN A 228 12.29 4.51 -20.39
CA GLN A 228 12.98 5.58 -19.65
C GLN A 228 14.51 5.37 -19.65
N PRO A 229 15.20 5.33 -20.82
CA PRO A 229 16.62 4.97 -20.89
C PRO A 229 17.55 6.01 -20.24
N GLY A 230 17.25 7.31 -20.37
CA GLY A 230 18.04 8.37 -19.76
C GLY A 230 18.12 8.24 -18.24
N PRO A 231 16.98 8.24 -17.53
CA PRO A 231 16.95 8.01 -16.08
C PRO A 231 17.57 6.67 -15.67
N ALA A 232 17.29 5.58 -16.41
CA ALA A 232 17.86 4.26 -16.13
C ALA A 232 19.40 4.27 -16.15
N ARG A 233 20.02 4.84 -17.20
CA ARG A 233 21.47 5.03 -17.30
C ARG A 233 22.04 5.88 -16.16
N ALA A 234 21.35 6.96 -15.81
CA ALA A 234 21.81 7.88 -14.76
C ALA A 234 21.83 7.17 -13.40
N LEU A 235 20.78 6.41 -13.10
CA LEU A 235 20.68 5.62 -11.88
C LEU A 235 21.74 4.52 -11.83
N ALA A 236 21.89 3.74 -12.90
CA ALA A 236 22.90 2.68 -12.97
C ALA A 236 24.31 3.20 -12.69
N ARG A 237 24.68 4.32 -13.32
CA ARG A 237 25.98 4.97 -13.09
C ARG A 237 26.16 5.43 -11.65
N ARG A 238 25.17 6.12 -11.07
CA ARG A 238 25.23 6.59 -9.68
C ARG A 238 25.34 5.43 -8.69
N TYR A 239 24.64 4.34 -8.95
CA TYR A 239 24.69 3.15 -8.10
C TYR A 239 26.07 2.50 -8.12
N VAL A 240 26.67 2.29 -9.30
CA VAL A 240 28.05 1.77 -9.42
C VAL A 240 29.05 2.69 -8.70
N THR A 241 28.95 4.01 -8.92
CA THR A 241 29.81 4.97 -8.20
C THR A 241 29.66 4.86 -6.70
N CYS A 242 28.43 4.70 -6.19
CA CYS A 242 28.18 4.50 -4.77
C CYS A 242 28.82 3.19 -4.26
N MET A 243 28.71 2.10 -5.02
CA MET A 243 29.25 0.78 -4.62
C MET A 243 30.78 0.78 -4.61
N ASP A 244 31.38 1.56 -5.51
CA ASP A 244 32.83 1.76 -5.56
C ASP A 244 33.35 2.53 -4.35
N VAL A 245 32.66 3.62 -3.98
CA VAL A 245 33.04 4.46 -2.82
C VAL A 245 32.90 3.68 -1.52
N GLU A 246 31.83 2.90 -1.35
CA GLU A 246 31.59 2.11 -0.14
C GLU A 246 32.36 0.77 -0.12
N ARG A 247 33.12 0.46 -1.17
CA ARG A 247 33.84 -0.82 -1.34
C ARG A 247 32.92 -2.05 -1.28
N LEU A 248 31.65 -1.89 -1.67
CA LEU A 248 30.63 -2.93 -1.66
C LEU A 248 30.57 -3.70 -3.00
N ARG A 249 31.66 -3.75 -3.77
CA ARG A 249 31.71 -4.51 -5.04
C ARG A 249 31.41 -6.00 -4.86
N GLU A 250 31.71 -6.55 -3.68
CA GLU A 250 31.37 -7.93 -3.34
C GLU A 250 29.86 -8.20 -3.34
N ALA A 251 29.01 -7.18 -3.19
CA ALA A 251 27.56 -7.33 -3.32
C ALA A 251 27.13 -7.72 -4.75
N PHE A 252 27.95 -7.41 -5.76
CA PHE A 252 27.74 -7.87 -7.14
C PHE A 252 28.20 -9.31 -7.37
N ALA A 253 28.85 -9.96 -6.40
CA ALA A 253 29.41 -11.30 -6.57
C ALA A 253 28.35 -12.41 -6.67
N SER A 254 27.07 -12.11 -6.41
CA SER A 254 26.01 -13.09 -6.65
C SER A 254 25.98 -13.53 -8.11
N GLN A 255 25.91 -14.83 -8.35
CA GLN A 255 26.08 -15.44 -9.68
C GLN A 255 25.11 -14.84 -10.73
N ASP A 256 23.88 -14.52 -10.31
CA ASP A 256 22.87 -13.92 -11.19
C ASP A 256 23.22 -12.48 -11.58
N VAL A 257 23.68 -11.68 -10.61
CA VAL A 257 24.04 -10.27 -10.86
C VAL A 257 25.27 -10.19 -11.76
N VAL A 258 26.30 -11.01 -11.52
CA VAL A 258 27.50 -11.06 -12.39
C VAL A 258 27.12 -11.35 -13.85
N ARG A 259 26.15 -12.24 -14.07
CA ARG A 259 25.70 -12.62 -15.41
C ARG A 259 24.88 -11.51 -16.08
N ILE A 260 23.96 -10.88 -15.35
CA ILE A 260 22.96 -9.98 -15.91
C ILE A 260 23.47 -8.53 -15.98
N TRP A 261 24.31 -8.09 -15.04
CA TRP A 261 24.76 -6.70 -14.95
C TRP A 261 25.42 -6.17 -16.25
N PRO A 262 26.32 -6.90 -16.92
CA PRO A 262 26.89 -6.42 -18.18
C PRO A 262 25.86 -6.21 -19.28
N LEU A 263 24.76 -6.98 -19.27
CA LEU A 263 23.65 -6.80 -20.22
C LEU A 263 22.86 -5.53 -19.90
N VAL A 264 22.71 -5.18 -18.62
CA VAL A 264 22.10 -3.90 -18.20
C VAL A 264 22.96 -2.72 -18.62
N GLU A 265 24.28 -2.82 -18.49
CA GLU A 265 25.23 -1.79 -18.95
C GLU A 265 25.16 -1.58 -20.46
N GLU A 266 25.17 -2.66 -21.25
CA GLU A 266 25.01 -2.59 -22.70
C GLU A 266 23.64 -2.02 -23.12
N LEU A 267 22.56 -2.42 -22.43
CA LEU A 267 21.23 -1.83 -22.65
C LEU A 267 21.25 -0.32 -22.37
N GLY A 268 21.97 0.08 -21.31
CA GLY A 268 22.25 1.46 -20.98
C GLY A 268 22.98 2.18 -22.11
N ALA A 269 24.06 1.59 -22.65
CA ALA A 269 24.93 2.19 -23.67
C ALA A 269 24.22 2.52 -24.99
N LEU A 270 23.10 1.86 -25.30
CA LEU A 270 22.31 2.17 -26.50
C LEU A 270 21.80 3.63 -26.47
N PRO A 271 21.88 4.36 -27.61
CA PRO A 271 21.47 5.76 -27.69
C PRO A 271 19.97 5.97 -27.46
N ASP A 272 19.56 7.20 -27.17
CA ASP A 272 18.15 7.53 -26.95
C ASP A 272 17.31 7.45 -28.24
N SER A 273 17.95 7.52 -29.41
CA SER A 273 17.34 7.25 -30.71
C SER A 273 17.05 5.78 -30.97
N PHE A 274 17.55 4.85 -30.14
CA PHE A 274 17.28 3.42 -30.27
C PHE A 274 15.79 3.13 -30.04
N SER A 275 15.21 2.26 -30.86
CA SER A 275 13.78 1.92 -30.83
C SER A 275 13.29 1.59 -29.42
N GLY A 276 12.33 2.37 -28.92
CA GLY A 276 11.73 2.14 -27.61
C GLY A 276 11.03 0.79 -27.49
N THR A 277 10.44 0.30 -28.59
CA THR A 277 9.82 -1.04 -28.65
C THR A 277 10.87 -2.12 -28.48
N MET A 278 11.98 -2.06 -29.24
CA MET A 278 13.06 -3.04 -29.09
C MET A 278 13.73 -2.96 -27.73
N ARG A 279 13.89 -1.75 -27.17
CA ARG A 279 14.44 -1.56 -25.84
C ARG A 279 13.59 -2.25 -24.77
N ARG A 280 12.26 -2.14 -24.88
CA ARG A 280 11.33 -2.86 -24.00
C ARG A 280 11.50 -4.37 -24.09
N VAL A 281 11.52 -4.89 -25.31
CA VAL A 281 11.68 -6.33 -25.58
C VAL A 281 13.02 -6.84 -25.03
N LEU A 282 14.10 -6.11 -25.24
CA LEU A 282 15.43 -6.46 -24.71
C LEU A 282 15.44 -6.46 -23.19
N ALA A 283 14.87 -5.44 -22.56
CA ALA A 283 14.77 -5.39 -21.10
C ALA A 283 13.99 -6.58 -20.54
N GLU A 284 12.92 -6.99 -21.22
CA GLU A 284 12.10 -8.16 -20.86
C GLU A 284 12.87 -9.48 -21.05
N VAL A 285 13.64 -9.64 -22.13
CA VAL A 285 14.49 -10.82 -22.30
C VAL A 285 15.60 -10.89 -21.26
N VAL A 286 16.19 -9.76 -20.86
CA VAL A 286 17.19 -9.74 -19.80
C VAL A 286 16.57 -10.09 -18.43
N LEU A 287 15.32 -9.67 -18.18
CA LEU A 287 14.59 -9.99 -16.95
C LEU A 287 14.16 -11.47 -16.88
N ASP A 288 13.52 -11.96 -17.95
CA ASP A 288 12.81 -13.24 -17.92
C ASP A 288 13.61 -14.38 -18.58
N GLY A 289 14.71 -14.07 -19.28
CA GLY A 289 15.54 -15.05 -20.00
C GLY A 289 14.89 -15.63 -21.27
N HIS A 290 13.72 -15.13 -21.68
CA HIS A 290 12.95 -15.68 -22.79
C HIS A 290 13.39 -15.14 -24.16
N LYS A 291 14.46 -15.72 -24.70
CA LYS A 291 15.02 -15.38 -26.02
C LYS A 291 14.01 -15.43 -27.19
N SER A 292 13.13 -16.44 -27.22
CA SER A 292 12.17 -16.65 -28.31
C SER A 292 11.19 -15.48 -28.50
N PHE A 293 10.91 -14.74 -27.42
CA PHE A 293 10.08 -13.54 -27.46
C PHE A 293 10.78 -12.39 -28.19
N ALA A 294 12.08 -12.19 -27.96
CA ALA A 294 12.86 -11.20 -28.70
C ALA A 294 12.95 -11.52 -30.18
N GLU A 295 13.22 -12.77 -30.54
CA GLU A 295 13.30 -13.18 -31.94
C GLU A 295 11.98 -12.93 -32.68
N SER A 296 10.86 -13.29 -32.05
CA SER A 296 9.53 -13.09 -32.63
C SER A 296 9.20 -11.61 -32.78
N SER A 297 9.52 -10.80 -31.77
CA SER A 297 9.34 -9.34 -31.81
C SER A 297 10.22 -8.68 -32.87
N PHE A 298 11.46 -9.14 -33.03
CA PHE A 298 12.37 -8.65 -34.05
C PHE A 298 11.89 -9.01 -35.46
N LYS A 299 11.43 -10.24 -35.68
CA LYS A 299 10.81 -10.68 -36.95
C LYS A 299 9.57 -9.84 -37.27
N ALA A 300 8.73 -9.57 -36.27
CA ALA A 300 7.57 -8.71 -36.43
C ALA A 300 7.96 -7.27 -36.79
N LEU A 301 8.95 -6.69 -36.10
CA LEU A 301 9.45 -5.35 -36.42
C LEU A 301 10.06 -5.29 -37.82
N ALA A 302 10.89 -6.27 -38.20
CA ALA A 302 11.49 -6.34 -39.53
C ALA A 302 10.44 -6.45 -40.65
N LYS A 303 9.31 -7.12 -40.38
CA LYS A 303 8.19 -7.21 -41.32
C LYS A 303 7.43 -5.89 -41.49
N VAL A 304 7.21 -5.15 -40.41
CA VAL A 304 6.40 -3.92 -40.42
C VAL A 304 7.25 -2.67 -40.73
N ARG A 305 8.49 -2.62 -40.23
CA ARG A 305 9.43 -1.49 -40.30
C ARG A 305 10.87 -1.99 -40.52
N PRO A 306 11.21 -2.40 -41.74
CA PRO A 306 12.51 -3.02 -42.02
C PRO A 306 13.71 -2.10 -41.75
N GLU A 307 13.58 -0.80 -42.01
CA GLU A 307 14.64 0.18 -41.74
C GLU A 307 14.90 0.36 -40.23
N GLU A 308 13.84 0.43 -39.42
CA GLU A 308 13.95 0.52 -37.96
C GLU A 308 14.62 -0.74 -37.39
N ALA A 309 14.24 -1.92 -37.89
CA ALA A 309 14.85 -3.19 -37.50
C ALA A 309 16.34 -3.28 -37.90
N ALA A 310 16.67 -2.88 -39.14
CA ALA A 310 18.06 -2.86 -39.62
C ALA A 310 18.94 -1.91 -38.78
N ASN A 311 18.43 -0.71 -38.49
CA ASN A 311 19.11 0.26 -37.63
C ASN A 311 19.26 -0.27 -36.20
N ALA A 312 18.24 -0.92 -35.65
CA ALA A 312 18.31 -1.54 -34.32
C ALA A 312 19.40 -2.62 -34.25
N VAL A 313 19.51 -3.50 -35.27
CA VAL A 313 20.60 -4.48 -35.35
C VAL A 313 21.97 -3.84 -35.45
N HIS A 314 22.09 -2.76 -36.24
CA HIS A 314 23.35 -2.02 -36.36
C HIS A 314 23.79 -1.44 -35.01
N LEU A 315 22.90 -0.72 -34.33
CA LEU A 315 23.16 -0.12 -33.02
C LEU A 315 23.44 -1.17 -31.93
N LEU A 316 22.78 -2.32 -31.97
CA LEU A 316 23.05 -3.43 -31.05
C LEU A 316 24.44 -4.00 -31.26
N ARG A 317 24.85 -4.21 -32.51
CA ARG A 317 26.19 -4.71 -32.80
C ARG A 317 27.28 -3.74 -32.34
N GLU A 318 27.04 -2.44 -32.52
CA GLU A 318 28.00 -1.40 -32.17
C GLU A 318 28.10 -1.17 -30.66
N HIS A 319 26.98 -1.05 -29.96
CA HIS A 319 26.95 -0.61 -28.56
C HIS A 319 26.63 -1.71 -27.54
N ALA A 320 26.10 -2.85 -28.00
CA ALA A 320 25.57 -3.91 -27.14
C ALA A 320 25.83 -5.32 -27.69
N PRO A 321 27.11 -5.70 -27.89
CA PRO A 321 27.47 -6.95 -28.57
C PRO A 321 27.01 -8.21 -27.82
N ARG A 322 26.96 -8.22 -26.47
CA ARG A 322 26.46 -9.37 -25.72
C ARG A 322 24.95 -9.50 -25.84
N LEU A 323 24.20 -8.39 -25.82
CA LEU A 323 22.75 -8.41 -26.11
C LEU A 323 22.48 -8.90 -27.54
N TYR A 324 23.29 -8.46 -28.51
CA TYR A 324 23.20 -8.94 -29.89
C TYR A 324 23.45 -10.46 -29.99
N GLN A 325 24.50 -10.96 -29.34
CA GLN A 325 24.80 -12.40 -29.27
C GLN A 325 23.69 -13.19 -28.57
N MET A 326 23.17 -12.68 -27.45
CA MET A 326 22.12 -13.33 -26.68
C MET A 326 20.85 -13.56 -27.51
N MET A 327 20.54 -12.66 -28.45
CA MET A 327 19.36 -12.79 -29.31
C MET A 327 19.53 -13.74 -30.51
N ASP A 328 20.74 -14.27 -30.77
CA ASP A 328 21.07 -14.95 -32.05
C ASP A 328 20.51 -14.20 -33.27
N CYS A 329 20.62 -12.86 -33.27
CA CYS A 329 20.06 -12.09 -34.38
C CYS A 329 20.67 -12.57 -35.70
N PRO A 330 19.84 -12.99 -36.67
CA PRO A 330 20.34 -13.40 -37.97
C PRO A 330 21.11 -12.24 -38.59
N ALA A 331 22.20 -12.55 -39.31
CA ALA A 331 22.95 -11.53 -40.01
C ALA A 331 21.97 -10.68 -40.85
N PRO A 332 22.02 -9.34 -40.75
CA PRO A 332 21.11 -8.50 -41.49
C PRO A 332 21.22 -8.89 -42.97
N PRO A 333 20.09 -8.98 -43.70
CA PRO A 333 20.17 -9.23 -45.13
C PRO A 333 21.07 -8.16 -45.71
N GLU A 334 22.16 -8.57 -46.39
CA GLU A 334 23.08 -7.64 -47.02
C GLU A 334 22.24 -6.61 -47.77
N PRO A 335 22.44 -5.30 -47.54
CA PRO A 335 21.63 -4.28 -48.15
C PRO A 335 21.65 -4.57 -49.64
N LYS A 336 20.52 -5.06 -50.18
CA LYS A 336 20.41 -5.46 -51.57
C LYS A 336 20.89 -4.25 -52.33
N THR A 337 22.11 -4.34 -52.85
CA THR A 337 22.81 -3.20 -53.42
C THR A 337 21.84 -2.67 -54.44
N GLN A 338 21.19 -1.55 -54.12
CA GLN A 338 20.05 -1.06 -54.85
C GLN A 338 20.60 -0.85 -56.24
N ARG A 339 20.27 -1.78 -57.15
CA ARG A 339 21.04 -2.10 -58.36
C ARG A 339 21.28 -0.77 -59.03
N GLN A 340 22.48 -0.21 -58.81
CA GLN A 340 22.76 1.14 -59.25
C GLN A 340 22.68 1.03 -60.76
N VAL A 341 21.63 1.62 -61.32
CA VAL A 341 21.46 1.76 -62.76
C VAL A 341 22.81 2.27 -63.26
N PRO A 342 23.47 1.56 -64.21
CA PRO A 342 24.88 1.73 -64.48
C PRO A 342 25.14 3.18 -64.91
N ARG A 343 25.62 3.99 -63.95
CA ARG A 343 26.09 5.34 -64.23
C ARG A 343 27.48 5.19 -64.81
N ARG A 344 27.49 5.27 -66.15
CA ARG A 344 28.59 5.46 -67.09
C ARG A 344 29.93 5.80 -66.42
N ALA A 345 30.90 4.92 -66.68
CA ALA A 345 32.27 4.90 -66.18
C ALA A 345 32.99 6.27 -66.25
N LYS A 346 33.68 6.63 -65.16
CA LYS A 346 34.92 7.42 -65.24
C LYS A 346 35.83 7.24 -64.03
N ALA A 347 37.07 6.87 -64.38
CA ALA A 347 38.36 6.97 -63.70
C ALA A 347 38.71 6.00 -62.54
N PRO A 348 39.96 5.51 -62.48
CA PRO A 348 40.42 4.49 -61.53
C PRO A 348 40.88 5.13 -60.21
N ARG A 349 40.47 4.55 -59.08
CA ARG A 349 40.99 4.88 -57.74
C ARG A 349 42.09 3.89 -57.32
N PRO A 350 43.09 4.33 -56.53
CA PRO A 350 44.28 3.57 -56.19
C PRO A 350 44.04 2.54 -55.07
N ALA A 351 44.99 1.60 -54.99
CA ALA A 351 44.96 0.37 -54.20
C ALA A 351 44.81 0.56 -52.67
N PRO A 352 44.17 -0.39 -51.97
CA PRO A 352 44.00 -0.35 -50.52
C PRO A 352 45.26 -0.79 -49.76
N ALA A 353 45.48 -0.14 -48.61
CA ALA A 353 46.56 -0.43 -47.65
C ALA A 353 46.33 -1.75 -46.87
N PRO A 354 47.40 -2.42 -46.38
CA PRO A 354 47.32 -3.75 -45.77
C PRO A 354 46.74 -3.73 -44.34
N ALA A 355 46.05 -4.83 -44.01
CA ALA A 355 45.33 -5.05 -42.75
C ALA A 355 46.26 -5.22 -41.53
N PRO A 356 45.83 -4.80 -40.32
CA PRO A 356 46.59 -5.00 -39.09
C PRO A 356 46.49 -6.44 -38.55
N ALA A 357 47.57 -6.86 -37.87
CA ALA A 357 47.83 -8.19 -37.33
C ALA A 357 46.90 -8.61 -36.17
N PRO A 358 46.72 -9.93 -35.92
CA PRO A 358 45.82 -10.44 -34.91
C PRO A 358 46.35 -10.33 -33.47
N VAL A 359 45.45 -9.97 -32.55
CA VAL A 359 45.68 -9.88 -31.10
C VAL A 359 45.67 -11.28 -30.46
N PRO A 360 46.54 -11.59 -29.47
CA PRO A 360 46.65 -12.91 -28.87
C PRO A 360 45.48 -13.26 -27.94
N LYS A 361 45.11 -14.55 -27.93
CA LYS A 361 44.07 -15.16 -27.09
C LYS A 361 44.41 -15.06 -25.60
N VAL A 362 43.49 -14.52 -24.82
CA VAL A 362 43.53 -14.52 -23.34
C VAL A 362 43.12 -15.90 -22.81
N ALA A 363 43.86 -16.37 -21.82
CA ALA A 363 43.77 -17.68 -21.19
C ALA A 363 42.42 -17.96 -20.52
N ALA A 364 42.05 -19.25 -20.53
CA ALA A 364 40.87 -19.81 -19.90
C ALA A 364 40.87 -19.61 -18.38
N TRP A 365 39.74 -19.18 -17.85
CA TRP A 365 39.49 -19.07 -16.41
C TRP A 365 39.00 -20.42 -15.87
N SER A 366 39.67 -20.90 -14.81
CA SER A 366 39.33 -22.12 -14.09
C SER A 366 37.98 -22.01 -13.36
N GLN A 367 37.26 -23.13 -13.30
CA GLN A 367 35.97 -23.25 -12.61
C GLN A 367 36.09 -22.97 -11.10
N PRO A 368 35.11 -22.28 -10.48
CA PRO A 368 35.05 -22.15 -9.03
C PRO A 368 34.52 -23.43 -8.36
N PRO A 369 34.89 -23.68 -7.08
CA PRO A 369 34.50 -24.89 -6.36
C PRO A 369 33.00 -24.93 -6.05
N ALA A 370 32.47 -26.13 -5.84
CA ALA A 370 31.06 -26.38 -5.53
C ALA A 370 30.57 -25.54 -4.34
N HIS A 371 29.52 -24.75 -4.59
CA HIS A 371 28.97 -23.79 -3.63
C HIS A 371 28.13 -24.49 -2.54
N GLN A 372 28.33 -24.07 -1.29
CA GLN A 372 27.42 -24.37 -0.18
C GLN A 372 26.19 -23.45 -0.25
N ASP A 373 24.99 -23.99 0.02
CA ASP A 373 23.74 -23.22 0.11
C ASP A 373 23.87 -22.10 1.18
N PRO A 374 23.25 -20.92 0.97
CA PRO A 374 23.23 -19.87 1.98
C PRO A 374 22.56 -20.34 3.28
N PRO A 375 23.03 -19.90 4.45
CA PRO A 375 22.69 -20.50 5.75
C PRO A 375 21.18 -20.52 6.05
N LEU A 376 20.43 -19.50 5.65
CA LEU A 376 18.98 -19.44 5.86
C LEU A 376 18.18 -20.40 4.96
N VAL A 377 18.69 -20.72 3.76
CA VAL A 377 18.07 -21.72 2.88
C VAL A 377 18.27 -23.12 3.45
N ALA A 378 19.45 -23.38 4.03
CA ALA A 378 19.73 -24.63 4.73
C ALA A 378 18.84 -24.80 5.97
N GLU A 379 18.71 -23.77 6.80
CA GLU A 379 17.81 -23.78 7.97
C GLU A 379 16.35 -24.01 7.59
N LEU A 380 15.87 -23.37 6.51
CA LEU A 380 14.51 -23.56 6.02
C LEU A 380 14.25 -24.99 5.53
N LYS A 381 15.25 -25.63 4.89
CA LYS A 381 15.20 -27.04 4.49
C LYS A 381 15.24 -28.00 5.69
N ALA A 382 15.88 -27.60 6.79
CA ALA A 382 16.00 -28.39 8.01
C ALA A 382 14.73 -28.45 8.87
N LEU A 383 13.69 -27.66 8.54
CA LEU A 383 12.41 -27.71 9.26
C LEU A 383 11.70 -29.06 9.05
N PRO A 384 11.17 -29.70 10.11
CA PRO A 384 10.48 -30.99 10.00
C PRO A 384 9.16 -30.85 9.24
N ASP A 385 8.71 -31.92 8.57
CA ASP A 385 7.48 -31.91 7.75
C ASP A 385 6.21 -31.59 8.55
N SER A 386 6.25 -31.75 9.88
CA SER A 386 5.19 -31.31 10.81
C SER A 386 5.08 -29.79 10.95
N PHE A 387 6.04 -29.02 10.42
CA PHE A 387 6.02 -27.56 10.44
C PHE A 387 4.91 -27.02 9.53
N SER A 388 4.09 -26.11 10.04
CA SER A 388 2.94 -25.54 9.33
C SER A 388 3.28 -25.12 7.89
N GLY A 389 2.57 -25.69 6.92
CA GLY A 389 2.76 -25.37 5.50
C GLY A 389 2.55 -23.90 5.18
N THR A 390 1.65 -23.22 5.91
CA THR A 390 1.40 -21.77 5.82
C THR A 390 2.64 -20.99 6.23
N LEU A 391 3.26 -21.34 7.37
CA LEU A 391 4.48 -20.68 7.84
C LEU A 391 5.68 -21.00 6.96
N ARG A 392 5.80 -22.25 6.47
CA ARG A 392 6.86 -22.62 5.53
C ARG A 392 6.75 -21.84 4.21
N ARG A 393 5.55 -21.42 3.80
CA ARG A 393 5.34 -20.51 2.66
C ARG A 393 5.77 -19.09 2.99
N ILE A 394 5.35 -18.56 4.14
CA ILE A 394 5.74 -17.21 4.59
C ILE A 394 7.27 -17.09 4.71
N LEU A 395 7.93 -18.08 5.33
CA LEU A 395 9.39 -18.08 5.48
C LEU A 395 10.13 -18.21 4.13
N ARG A 396 9.57 -18.95 3.16
CA ARG A 396 10.11 -18.98 1.79
C ARG A 396 10.09 -17.60 1.15
N GLU A 397 9.01 -16.84 1.33
CA GLU A 397 8.93 -15.47 0.83
C GLU A 397 9.92 -14.53 1.55
N VAL A 398 10.22 -14.76 2.83
CA VAL A 398 11.29 -14.00 3.53
C VAL A 398 12.66 -14.32 2.97
N VAL A 399 12.99 -15.60 2.82
CA VAL A 399 14.29 -16.03 2.33
C VAL A 399 14.50 -15.60 0.88
N ARG A 400 13.43 -15.54 0.09
CA ARG A 400 13.48 -15.10 -1.31
C ARG A 400 13.49 -13.58 -1.46
N ASP A 401 12.62 -12.87 -0.75
CA ASP A 401 12.32 -11.46 -1.01
C ASP A 401 12.90 -10.51 0.07
N GLY A 402 13.56 -11.04 1.10
CA GLY A 402 14.16 -10.27 2.20
C GLY A 402 13.15 -9.52 3.08
N ASN A 403 11.85 -9.78 2.93
CA ASN A 403 10.80 -8.99 3.57
C ASN A 403 10.46 -9.49 5.00
N VAL A 404 11.38 -9.23 5.93
CA VAL A 404 11.24 -9.60 7.34
C VAL A 404 9.98 -9.01 7.99
N GLY A 405 9.61 -7.78 7.62
CA GLY A 405 8.44 -7.08 8.18
C GLY A 405 7.12 -7.79 7.86
N TYR A 406 6.95 -8.26 6.62
CA TYR A 406 5.76 -9.00 6.20
C TYR A 406 5.61 -10.32 6.97
N ALA A 407 6.70 -11.07 7.16
CA ALA A 407 6.63 -12.31 7.91
C ALA A 407 6.41 -12.09 9.40
N ARG A 408 6.97 -11.02 9.99
CA ARG A 408 6.69 -10.66 11.38
C ARG A 408 5.21 -10.33 11.57
N SER A 409 4.62 -9.52 10.68
CA SER A 409 3.18 -9.23 10.71
C SER A 409 2.32 -10.47 10.49
N SER A 410 2.71 -11.35 9.55
CA SER A 410 1.99 -12.60 9.27
C SER A 410 2.07 -13.60 10.44
N PHE A 411 3.24 -13.68 11.10
CA PHE A 411 3.43 -14.50 12.30
C PHE A 411 2.61 -13.97 13.47
N ASN A 412 2.59 -12.64 13.67
CA ASN A 412 1.74 -12.01 14.70
C ASN A 412 0.24 -12.21 14.42
N ALA A 413 -0.18 -12.14 13.16
CA ALA A 413 -1.57 -12.43 12.78
C ALA A 413 -1.92 -13.90 13.05
N LEU A 414 -1.00 -14.84 12.74
CA LEU A 414 -1.17 -16.25 13.07
C LEU A 414 -1.22 -16.49 14.58
N ALA A 415 -0.35 -15.84 15.36
CA ALA A 415 -0.34 -15.95 16.82
C ALA A 415 -1.64 -15.47 17.46
N LYS A 416 -2.27 -14.43 16.89
CA LYS A 416 -3.60 -13.97 17.32
C LYS A 416 -4.71 -14.95 16.93
N ALA A 417 -4.66 -15.52 15.73
CA ALA A 417 -5.72 -16.40 15.22
C ALA A 417 -5.62 -17.83 15.77
N ARG A 418 -4.41 -18.33 15.99
CA ARG A 418 -4.09 -19.73 16.32
C ARG A 418 -2.86 -19.81 17.25
N PRO A 419 -3.03 -19.51 18.55
CA PRO A 419 -1.91 -19.38 19.49
C PRO A 419 -1.11 -20.69 19.68
N GLU A 420 -1.77 -21.86 19.65
CA GLU A 420 -1.07 -23.15 19.76
C GLU A 420 -0.20 -23.46 18.53
N GLU A 421 -0.69 -23.17 17.33
CA GLU A 421 0.07 -23.34 16.08
C GLU A 421 1.30 -22.43 16.06
N ALA A 422 1.13 -21.17 16.50
CA ALA A 422 2.22 -20.22 16.61
C ALA A 422 3.25 -20.63 17.69
N SER A 423 2.80 -21.13 18.84
CA SER A 423 3.68 -21.61 19.90
C SER A 423 4.52 -22.82 19.45
N ASN A 424 3.89 -23.79 18.77
CA ASN A 424 4.60 -24.93 18.19
C ASN A 424 5.60 -24.48 17.12
N ALA A 425 5.23 -23.52 16.28
CA ALA A 425 6.12 -22.96 15.28
C ALA A 425 7.32 -22.22 15.88
N VAL A 426 7.13 -21.46 16.96
CA VAL A 426 8.23 -20.82 17.72
C VAL A 426 9.21 -21.88 18.20
N HIS A 427 8.71 -22.97 18.79
CA HIS A 427 9.57 -24.05 19.30
C HIS A 427 10.37 -24.72 18.18
N LEU A 428 9.72 -25.03 17.05
CA LEU A 428 10.37 -25.65 15.90
C LEU A 428 11.38 -24.72 15.22
N LEU A 429 11.10 -23.43 15.10
CA LEU A 429 12.04 -22.44 14.57
C LEU A 429 13.27 -22.33 15.48
N ARG A 430 13.08 -22.24 16.79
CA ARG A 430 14.20 -22.17 17.74
C ARG A 430 15.10 -23.41 17.68
N GLN A 431 14.52 -24.58 17.48
CA GLN A 431 15.24 -25.85 17.47
C GLN A 431 15.95 -26.15 16.14
N HIS A 432 15.31 -25.83 15.00
CA HIS A 432 15.77 -26.26 13.68
C HIS A 432 16.24 -25.13 12.76
N ALA A 433 15.91 -23.87 13.09
CA ALA A 433 16.20 -22.70 12.26
C ALA A 433 16.48 -21.44 13.12
N PRO A 434 17.55 -21.45 13.95
CA PRO A 434 17.83 -20.39 14.91
C PRO A 434 18.07 -19.02 14.26
N GLY A 435 18.64 -18.97 13.05
CA GLY A 435 18.77 -17.74 12.26
C GLY A 435 17.42 -17.16 11.86
N LEU A 436 16.49 -17.99 11.37
CA LEU A 436 15.12 -17.55 11.08
C LEU A 436 14.35 -17.13 12.35
N TYR A 437 14.59 -17.81 13.48
CA TYR A 437 14.01 -17.44 14.78
C TYR A 437 14.46 -16.04 15.24
N GLN A 438 15.77 -15.74 15.14
CA GLN A 438 16.32 -14.42 15.45
C GLN A 438 15.81 -13.35 14.50
N LEU A 439 15.75 -13.66 13.19
CA LEU A 439 15.29 -12.73 12.16
C LEU A 439 13.84 -12.27 12.38
N LEU A 440 12.96 -13.17 12.83
CA LEU A 440 11.55 -12.87 13.08
C LEU A 440 11.30 -12.15 14.41
N ASP A 441 12.29 -12.11 15.30
CA ASP A 441 12.20 -11.49 16.63
C ASP A 441 10.94 -11.98 17.37
N CYS A 442 10.79 -13.31 17.39
CA CYS A 442 9.69 -14.02 18.01
C CYS A 442 9.73 -13.83 19.54
N PRO A 443 8.62 -13.42 20.19
CA PRO A 443 8.59 -13.27 21.64
C PRO A 443 8.76 -14.64 22.34
N ALA A 444 9.41 -14.63 23.50
CA ALA A 444 9.51 -15.82 24.33
C ALA A 444 8.08 -16.30 24.70
N PRO A 445 7.79 -17.61 24.62
CA PRO A 445 6.48 -18.12 24.99
C PRO A 445 6.19 -17.79 26.47
N PRO A 446 4.94 -17.49 26.84
CA PRO A 446 4.59 -17.28 28.23
C PRO A 446 4.90 -18.54 29.02
N GLU A 447 5.62 -18.40 30.15
CA GLU A 447 5.90 -19.54 31.02
C GLU A 447 4.58 -20.24 31.41
N PRO A 448 4.54 -21.58 31.37
CA PRO A 448 3.33 -22.32 31.71
C PRO A 448 2.95 -21.98 33.15
N LYS A 449 1.87 -21.20 33.31
CA LYS A 449 1.30 -20.90 34.62
C LYS A 449 0.94 -22.23 35.28
N THR A 450 1.73 -22.63 36.28
CA THR A 450 1.46 -23.80 37.11
C THR A 450 0.09 -23.60 37.74
N GLN A 451 -0.91 -24.32 37.24
CA GLN A 451 -2.25 -24.32 37.84
C GLN A 451 -2.14 -24.88 39.26
N ARG A 452 -2.14 -23.96 40.23
CA ARG A 452 -2.21 -24.26 41.65
C ARG A 452 -3.56 -24.93 41.92
N ARG A 453 -3.56 -26.26 42.02
CA ARG A 453 -4.72 -27.07 42.42
C ARG A 453 -5.21 -26.60 43.79
N VAL A 454 -6.40 -26.01 43.83
CA VAL A 454 -7.16 -25.78 45.07
C VAL A 454 -7.89 -27.08 45.43
N PRO A 455 -7.76 -27.63 46.65
CA PRO A 455 -8.43 -28.87 47.01
C PRO A 455 -9.95 -28.66 47.18
N ARG A 456 -10.72 -29.50 46.48
CA ARG A 456 -12.18 -29.58 46.57
C ARG A 456 -12.61 -30.04 47.97
N ARG A 457 -13.39 -29.19 48.66
CA ARG A 457 -14.07 -29.50 49.92
C ARG A 457 -15.31 -30.34 49.63
N ALA A 458 -15.37 -31.53 50.23
CA ALA A 458 -16.51 -32.44 50.16
C ALA A 458 -17.78 -31.80 50.77
N LYS A 459 -18.92 -31.93 50.08
CA LYS A 459 -20.25 -31.67 50.65
C LYS A 459 -21.01 -32.99 50.74
N ALA A 460 -21.49 -33.25 51.95
CA ALA A 460 -22.22 -34.41 52.37
C ALA A 460 -23.64 -34.48 51.77
N SER A 461 -24.11 -35.71 51.69
CA SER A 461 -25.38 -36.22 51.18
C SER A 461 -26.54 -36.11 52.17
N GLY A 462 -27.76 -35.93 51.64
CA GLY A 462 -29.03 -36.46 52.17
C GLY A 462 -30.15 -35.43 52.41
N PRO A 463 -31.45 -35.84 52.48
CA PRO A 463 -32.16 -36.67 51.49
C PRO A 463 -33.61 -36.21 51.14
N ALA A 464 -34.08 -36.72 49.99
CA ALA A 464 -35.42 -37.03 49.48
C ALA A 464 -36.75 -36.55 50.15
N THR A 465 -37.70 -36.14 49.29
CA THR A 465 -39.16 -36.52 49.24
C THR A 465 -39.76 -35.88 47.96
N ARG A 466 -40.24 -36.61 46.94
CA ARG A 466 -41.49 -37.38 46.70
C ARG A 466 -42.78 -36.56 46.43
N ALA A 467 -43.57 -37.08 45.47
CA ALA A 467 -44.97 -36.81 45.07
C ALA A 467 -45.15 -35.70 43.98
N ALA A 468 -45.54 -36.08 42.75
CA ALA A 468 -46.92 -36.24 42.22
C ALA A 468 -47.60 -34.86 42.02
N GLU A 469 -48.27 -34.51 40.92
CA GLU A 469 -49.37 -35.22 40.27
C GLU A 469 -49.74 -34.50 38.96
N ALA A 470 -50.46 -35.22 38.08
CA ALA A 470 -50.91 -34.80 36.76
C ALA A 470 -52.23 -34.00 36.79
N ARG A 471 -52.49 -33.20 35.74
CA ARG A 471 -53.66 -33.30 34.82
C ARG A 471 -54.11 -31.95 34.20
N HIS A 472 -54.37 -32.05 32.89
CA HIS A 472 -55.44 -31.46 32.07
C HIS A 472 -55.98 -30.04 32.28
N GLY A 473 -56.24 -29.37 31.15
CA GLY A 473 -57.35 -28.42 31.05
C GLY A 473 -57.30 -27.52 29.82
N ALA A 474 -58.08 -27.85 28.80
CA ALA A 474 -58.37 -27.03 27.63
C ALA A 474 -59.24 -25.80 27.98
N GLY A 475 -59.26 -24.79 27.12
CA GLY A 475 -60.25 -23.71 27.18
C GLY A 475 -60.04 -22.60 26.14
N THR A 476 -60.71 -22.73 24.99
CA THR A 476 -61.12 -21.65 24.08
C THR A 476 -62.10 -20.69 24.77
N VAL A 477 -62.21 -19.42 24.30
CA VAL A 477 -63.47 -18.68 24.04
C VAL A 477 -63.21 -17.22 23.59
N HIS A 478 -64.11 -16.79 22.70
CA HIS A 478 -64.33 -15.51 22.01
C HIS A 478 -64.44 -14.20 22.81
N GLY A 479 -64.29 -13.07 22.08
CA GLY A 479 -65.05 -11.82 22.28
C GLY A 479 -64.44 -10.62 21.53
N LYS A 480 -64.89 -10.25 20.31
CA LYS A 480 -65.81 -9.14 19.94
C LYS A 480 -65.36 -7.72 20.38
N GLY A 481 -65.19 -6.81 19.38
CA GLY A 481 -64.98 -5.35 19.51
C GLY A 481 -66.24 -4.57 19.95
N PRO A 482 -66.51 -3.29 19.57
CA PRO A 482 -65.82 -2.36 18.64
C PRO A 482 -65.77 -0.86 19.11
N GLY A 483 -65.34 0.07 18.22
CA GLY A 483 -65.81 1.48 18.19
C GLY A 483 -64.72 2.58 18.22
N SER A 484 -64.53 3.34 17.11
CA SER A 484 -64.85 4.78 16.92
C SER A 484 -63.84 5.76 17.58
N ALA A 485 -63.33 6.87 17.01
CA ALA A 485 -63.94 7.85 16.12
C ALA A 485 -62.87 8.71 15.39
N ARG A 486 -63.33 9.33 14.30
CA ARG A 486 -62.70 10.41 13.51
C ARG A 486 -62.96 11.77 14.18
N PRO A 487 -62.27 12.85 13.78
CA PRO A 487 -63.09 13.99 13.31
C PRO A 487 -62.54 14.72 12.07
N LYS A 488 -63.47 15.42 11.43
CA LYS A 488 -63.35 16.31 10.28
C LYS A 488 -64.02 17.63 10.71
N GLY A 489 -63.47 18.78 10.35
CA GLY A 489 -64.09 20.09 10.59
C GLY A 489 -63.52 21.16 9.67
N GLU A 490 -64.42 21.80 8.91
CA GLU A 490 -64.19 22.84 7.89
C GLU A 490 -64.45 24.27 8.41
N HIS A 491 -64.01 25.22 7.58
CA HIS A 491 -64.47 26.62 7.40
C HIS A 491 -63.87 27.74 8.26
N ALA A 492 -63.17 28.68 7.61
CA ALA A 492 -63.73 30.00 7.25
C ALA A 492 -62.71 30.87 6.48
N ALA A 493 -63.17 31.53 5.42
CA ALA A 493 -62.59 32.78 4.89
C ALA A 493 -63.27 33.97 5.60
N PRO A 494 -62.70 35.20 5.61
CA PRO A 494 -62.93 36.09 4.46
C PRO A 494 -61.84 37.16 4.18
N SER A 495 -62.06 37.85 3.06
CA SER A 495 -61.89 39.30 2.85
C SER A 495 -60.64 39.80 2.12
N ALA A 496 -60.97 40.53 1.06
CA ALA A 496 -60.11 41.27 0.16
C ALA A 496 -59.79 42.69 0.67
N ALA A 497 -58.81 43.28 -0.01
CA ALA A 497 -58.57 44.71 -0.30
C ALA A 497 -57.25 45.26 0.27
N ALA A 498 -56.29 45.54 -0.62
CA ALA A 498 -55.78 46.89 -0.86
C ALA A 498 -54.59 46.83 -1.83
N ALA A 499 -54.71 47.62 -2.89
CA ALA A 499 -53.71 47.80 -3.93
C ALA A 499 -52.51 48.62 -3.41
N SER A 500 -51.30 48.26 -3.85
CA SER A 500 -50.24 49.23 -4.07
C SER A 500 -49.39 48.78 -5.25
N ARG A 501 -49.53 49.51 -6.36
CA ARG A 501 -48.72 49.40 -7.57
C ARG A 501 -47.45 50.22 -7.34
N VAL A 502 -46.28 49.60 -7.48
CA VAL A 502 -45.01 50.27 -7.74
C VAL A 502 -44.54 49.85 -9.13
N PRO A 503 -44.03 50.75 -9.99
CA PRO A 503 -43.77 50.44 -11.39
C PRO A 503 -42.51 49.58 -11.52
N ILE A 504 -42.60 48.49 -12.28
CA ILE A 504 -41.45 47.70 -12.74
C ILE A 504 -41.22 48.09 -14.20
N ASP A 505 -40.05 48.67 -14.47
CA ASP A 505 -39.54 48.97 -15.81
C ASP A 505 -39.33 47.69 -16.64
N PRO A 506 -39.74 47.66 -17.93
CA PRO A 506 -39.53 46.50 -18.78
C PRO A 506 -38.17 46.62 -19.50
N LEU A 507 -37.13 46.02 -18.91
CA LEU A 507 -35.93 45.63 -19.64
C LEU A 507 -35.92 44.12 -19.84
N LEU A 508 -36.73 43.64 -20.78
CA LEU A 508 -36.64 42.28 -21.31
C LEU A 508 -35.42 42.18 -22.21
N ALA A 509 -34.26 41.94 -21.60
CA ALA A 509 -33.12 41.37 -22.29
C ALA A 509 -33.48 39.95 -22.75
N ARG A 510 -33.38 39.70 -24.06
CA ARG A 510 -33.48 38.35 -24.63
C ARG A 510 -32.54 37.42 -23.85
N PRO A 511 -33.02 36.26 -23.34
CA PRO A 511 -32.15 35.32 -22.69
C PRO A 511 -31.06 34.88 -23.67
N SER A 512 -29.80 35.01 -23.22
CA SER A 512 -28.66 34.61 -24.04
C SER A 512 -28.80 33.13 -24.42
N ARG A 513 -28.28 32.79 -25.59
CA ARG A 513 -28.31 31.43 -26.13
C ARG A 513 -27.68 30.41 -25.16
N ASP A 514 -26.79 30.88 -24.29
CA ASP A 514 -26.12 30.10 -23.26
C ASP A 514 -27.05 29.74 -22.09
N PHE A 515 -27.96 30.64 -21.71
CA PHE A 515 -28.97 30.36 -20.69
C PHE A 515 -29.97 29.29 -21.15
N MET A 516 -30.37 29.34 -22.43
CA MET A 516 -31.22 28.32 -23.04
C MET A 516 -30.51 26.96 -23.17
N MET A 517 -29.20 26.94 -23.40
CA MET A 517 -28.39 25.72 -23.36
C MET A 517 -28.31 25.15 -21.94
N ALA A 518 -28.09 25.97 -20.92
CA ALA A 518 -28.04 25.54 -19.52
C ALA A 518 -29.36 24.90 -19.07
N LEU A 519 -30.50 25.49 -19.42
CA LEU A 519 -31.82 24.91 -19.13
C LEU A 519 -32.07 23.57 -19.83
N ARG A 520 -31.59 23.40 -21.07
CA ARG A 520 -31.69 22.12 -21.79
C ARG A 520 -30.81 21.04 -21.16
N VAL A 521 -29.58 21.38 -20.77
CA VAL A 521 -28.69 20.46 -20.06
C VAL A 521 -29.30 20.05 -18.72
N LEU A 522 -29.84 21.01 -17.96
CA LEU A 522 -30.50 20.73 -16.68
C LEU A 522 -31.70 19.80 -16.85
N GLY A 523 -32.53 20.03 -17.88
CA GLY A 523 -33.67 19.16 -18.20
C GLY A 523 -33.25 17.73 -18.56
N VAL A 524 -32.18 17.54 -19.34
CA VAL A 524 -31.65 16.20 -19.67
C VAL A 524 -31.09 15.51 -18.45
N VAL A 525 -30.37 16.23 -17.58
CA VAL A 525 -29.83 15.68 -16.33
C VAL A 525 -30.97 15.26 -15.39
N THR A 526 -32.03 16.07 -15.27
CA THR A 526 -33.17 15.75 -14.41
C THR A 526 -33.94 14.54 -14.94
N LEU A 527 -34.09 14.43 -16.28
CA LEU A 527 -34.69 13.26 -16.91
C LEU A 527 -33.86 11.99 -16.68
N LEU A 528 -32.53 12.07 -16.80
CA LEU A 528 -31.63 10.95 -16.53
C LEU A 528 -31.71 10.50 -15.07
N VAL A 529 -31.75 11.44 -14.13
CA VAL A 529 -31.94 11.15 -12.70
C VAL A 529 -33.30 10.49 -12.46
N ALA A 530 -34.38 10.99 -13.07
CA ALA A 530 -35.70 10.38 -12.96
C ALA A 530 -35.74 8.95 -13.54
N VAL A 531 -35.08 8.71 -14.68
CA VAL A 531 -34.95 7.37 -15.27
C VAL A 531 -34.14 6.44 -14.36
N LEU A 532 -33.05 6.91 -13.75
CA LEU A 532 -32.26 6.16 -12.76
C LEU A 532 -33.06 5.84 -11.50
N VAL A 533 -33.86 6.78 -11.00
CA VAL A 533 -34.74 6.56 -9.84
C VAL A 533 -35.85 5.56 -10.18
N VAL A 534 -36.47 5.66 -11.37
CA VAL A 534 -37.48 4.70 -11.82
C VAL A 534 -36.87 3.32 -12.06
N HIS A 535 -35.65 3.24 -12.59
CA HIS A 535 -34.95 1.97 -12.78
C HIS A 535 -34.56 1.33 -11.45
N ASN A 536 -34.06 2.11 -10.48
CA ASN A 536 -33.73 1.59 -9.15
C ASN A 536 -34.97 1.21 -8.34
N THR A 537 -36.09 1.88 -8.54
CA THR A 537 -37.36 1.54 -7.85
C THR A 537 -38.08 0.35 -8.51
N ARG A 538 -37.93 0.14 -9.83
CA ARG A 538 -38.44 -1.09 -10.51
C ARG A 538 -37.55 -2.32 -10.34
N SER A 539 -36.29 -2.15 -9.93
CA SER A 539 -35.39 -3.27 -9.59
C SER A 539 -35.40 -3.63 -8.10
N GLY A 540 -36.36 -3.10 -7.33
CA GLY A 540 -36.58 -3.53 -5.95
C GLY A 540 -36.92 -5.03 -5.91
N PRO A 541 -36.18 -5.86 -5.14
CA PRO A 541 -36.48 -7.28 -5.04
C PRO A 541 -37.85 -7.46 -4.39
N ASP A 542 -38.75 -8.12 -5.12
CA ASP A 542 -40.01 -8.60 -4.59
C ASP A 542 -39.80 -9.33 -3.26
N GLY A 543 -40.47 -8.85 -2.22
CA GLY A 543 -40.92 -9.63 -1.06
C GLY A 543 -39.90 -10.56 -0.38
N GLY A 544 -39.08 -10.00 0.50
CA GLY A 544 -39.07 -10.36 1.94
C GLY A 544 -38.92 -11.82 2.38
N GLY A 545 -38.42 -12.74 1.54
CA GLY A 545 -37.93 -14.03 2.00
C GLY A 545 -36.45 -13.93 2.35
N ARG A 546 -36.07 -14.06 3.64
CA ARG A 546 -34.67 -14.33 4.00
C ARG A 546 -34.26 -15.60 3.28
N VAL A 547 -33.58 -15.45 2.15
CA VAL A 547 -32.91 -16.56 1.47
C VAL A 547 -31.93 -17.16 2.48
N PRO A 548 -32.04 -18.45 2.84
CA PRO A 548 -31.14 -19.10 3.77
C PRO A 548 -29.68 -18.88 3.37
N GLY A 549 -28.77 -18.75 4.34
CA GLY A 549 -27.35 -18.50 4.10
C GLY A 549 -26.74 -19.45 3.06
N ASP A 550 -27.17 -20.71 3.07
CA ASP A 550 -26.72 -21.76 2.14
C ASP A 550 -27.03 -21.42 0.67
N ALA A 551 -28.21 -20.85 0.38
CA ALA A 551 -28.59 -20.51 -0.98
C ALA A 551 -27.79 -19.32 -1.55
N ARG A 552 -27.27 -18.43 -0.69
CA ARG A 552 -26.36 -17.34 -1.11
C ARG A 552 -24.97 -17.87 -1.42
N ILE A 553 -24.48 -18.81 -0.61
CA ILE A 553 -23.20 -19.50 -0.83
C ILE A 553 -23.23 -20.25 -2.15
N GLU A 554 -24.29 -21.04 -2.39
CA GLU A 554 -24.46 -21.73 -3.66
C GLU A 554 -24.55 -20.77 -4.85
N ALA A 555 -25.22 -19.62 -4.70
CA ALA A 555 -25.29 -18.61 -5.76
C ALA A 555 -23.89 -18.06 -6.10
N ALA A 556 -23.08 -17.74 -5.09
CA ALA A 556 -21.70 -17.26 -5.29
C ALA A 556 -20.79 -18.33 -5.92
N GLN A 557 -20.92 -19.59 -5.49
CA GLN A 557 -20.20 -20.73 -6.09
C GLN A 557 -20.58 -20.92 -7.57
N ARG A 558 -21.88 -20.90 -7.88
CA ARG A 558 -22.36 -20.99 -9.27
C ARG A 558 -21.79 -19.88 -10.16
N GLN A 559 -21.76 -18.63 -9.66
CA GLN A 559 -21.18 -17.51 -10.43
C GLN A 559 -19.65 -17.64 -10.58
N ALA A 560 -18.96 -18.14 -9.55
CA ALA A 560 -17.53 -18.44 -9.64
C ALA A 560 -17.24 -19.48 -10.72
N ASP A 561 -18.06 -20.53 -10.83
CA ASP A 561 -17.91 -21.59 -11.83
C ASP A 561 -18.20 -21.10 -13.25
N VAL A 562 -19.23 -20.25 -13.42
CA VAL A 562 -19.53 -19.59 -14.70
C VAL A 562 -18.35 -18.74 -15.17
N LEU A 563 -17.77 -17.94 -14.28
CA LEU A 563 -16.61 -17.10 -14.59
C LEU A 563 -15.35 -17.95 -14.83
N CYS A 564 -15.16 -19.02 -14.04
CA CYS A 564 -14.08 -19.99 -14.21
C CYS A 564 -14.09 -20.68 -15.59
N ALA A 565 -15.27 -20.99 -16.12
CA ALA A 565 -15.43 -21.59 -17.44
C ALA A 565 -15.01 -20.65 -18.60
N ARG A 566 -14.96 -19.32 -18.36
CA ARG A 566 -14.54 -18.33 -19.38
C ARG A 566 -13.03 -18.19 -19.52
N PHE A 567 -12.26 -18.59 -18.50
CA PHE A 567 -10.81 -18.60 -18.58
C PHE A 567 -10.33 -19.75 -19.47
N SER A 568 -9.27 -19.49 -20.24
CA SER A 568 -8.65 -20.47 -21.13
C SER A 568 -7.16 -20.58 -20.83
N GLY A 569 -6.55 -21.72 -21.16
CA GLY A 569 -5.11 -21.93 -20.98
C GLY A 569 -4.67 -22.19 -19.53
N PRO A 570 -3.36 -22.12 -19.24
CA PRO A 570 -2.79 -22.45 -17.94
C PRO A 570 -3.25 -21.51 -16.81
N GLU A 571 -3.67 -20.29 -17.15
CA GLU A 571 -4.20 -19.30 -16.20
C GLU A 571 -5.59 -19.65 -15.66
N ARG A 572 -6.31 -20.59 -16.31
CA ARG A 572 -7.63 -21.04 -15.86
C ARG A 572 -7.55 -21.59 -14.44
N TYR A 573 -6.62 -22.50 -14.17
CA TYR A 573 -6.51 -23.14 -12.85
C TYR A 573 -6.24 -22.11 -11.75
N ARG A 574 -5.33 -21.16 -12.00
CA ARG A 574 -4.96 -20.11 -11.04
C ARG A 574 -6.12 -19.17 -10.76
N SER A 575 -6.82 -18.73 -11.81
CA SER A 575 -7.94 -17.78 -11.70
C SER A 575 -9.15 -18.44 -11.02
N CYS A 576 -9.47 -19.69 -11.35
CA CYS A 576 -10.55 -20.44 -10.71
C CYS A 576 -10.30 -20.69 -9.22
N ASN A 577 -9.07 -21.07 -8.84
CA ASN A 577 -8.72 -21.23 -7.42
C ASN A 577 -8.85 -19.91 -6.65
N HIS A 578 -8.50 -18.78 -7.28
CA HIS A 578 -8.64 -17.48 -6.66
C HIS A 578 -10.11 -17.07 -6.49
N LEU A 579 -10.96 -17.31 -7.49
CA LEU A 579 -12.42 -17.11 -7.39
C LEU A 579 -13.04 -17.92 -6.26
N GLN A 580 -12.69 -19.21 -6.16
CA GLN A 580 -13.18 -20.07 -5.08
C GLN A 580 -12.68 -19.59 -3.71
N SER A 581 -11.44 -19.09 -3.62
CA SER A 581 -10.93 -18.47 -2.40
C SER A 581 -11.73 -17.23 -1.97
N LEU A 582 -12.22 -16.42 -2.91
CA LEU A 582 -13.07 -15.26 -2.59
C LEU A 582 -14.41 -15.70 -2.01
N VAL A 583 -15.02 -16.76 -2.56
CA VAL A 583 -16.25 -17.33 -2.01
C VAL A 583 -16.01 -17.85 -0.59
N VAL A 584 -14.91 -18.57 -0.36
CA VAL A 584 -14.53 -19.04 1.00
C VAL A 584 -14.36 -17.88 1.97
N LEU A 585 -13.71 -16.79 1.57
CA LEU A 585 -13.59 -15.59 2.41
C LEU A 585 -14.95 -14.98 2.75
N GLY A 586 -15.88 -14.97 1.80
CA GLY A 586 -17.25 -14.50 2.00
C GLY A 586 -18.03 -15.38 2.97
N THR A 587 -17.93 -16.71 2.82
CA THR A 587 -18.56 -17.67 3.75
C THR A 587 -18.01 -17.56 5.18
N ALA A 588 -16.72 -17.23 5.32
CA ALA A 588 -16.08 -16.97 6.61
C ALA A 588 -16.37 -15.58 7.19
N ARG A 589 -17.23 -14.78 6.53
CA ARG A 589 -17.56 -13.38 6.87
C ARG A 589 -16.35 -12.46 7.00
N ASN A 590 -15.25 -12.75 6.29
CA ASN A 590 -14.07 -11.89 6.27
C ASN A 590 -14.16 -10.87 5.13
N CYS A 591 -15.15 -9.98 5.21
CA CYS A 591 -15.53 -9.09 4.12
C CYS A 591 -14.43 -8.08 3.77
N GLN A 592 -13.67 -7.59 4.75
CA GLN A 592 -12.54 -6.68 4.50
C GLN A 592 -11.47 -7.33 3.61
N LYS A 593 -11.09 -8.57 3.93
CA LYS A 593 -10.10 -9.30 3.12
C LYS A 593 -10.68 -9.71 1.77
N LEU A 594 -11.95 -10.13 1.72
CA LEU A 594 -12.65 -10.41 0.47
C LEU A 594 -12.60 -9.21 -0.47
N TYR A 595 -12.92 -8.00 -0.01
CA TYR A 595 -12.90 -6.81 -0.85
C TYR A 595 -11.50 -6.47 -1.37
N ALA A 596 -10.46 -6.60 -0.53
CA ALA A 596 -9.08 -6.37 -0.95
C ALA A 596 -8.62 -7.34 -2.04
N GLU A 597 -8.86 -8.64 -1.84
CA GLU A 597 -8.51 -9.69 -2.82
C GLU A 597 -9.34 -9.56 -4.10
N HIS A 598 -10.62 -9.19 -3.96
CA HIS A 598 -11.51 -8.94 -5.08
C HIS A 598 -11.02 -7.78 -5.98
N ILE A 599 -10.59 -6.66 -5.38
CA ILE A 599 -10.00 -5.53 -6.13
C ILE A 599 -8.73 -5.99 -6.85
N ALA A 600 -7.88 -6.78 -6.18
CA ALA A 600 -6.66 -7.32 -6.80
C ALA A 600 -6.97 -8.20 -8.02
N LEU A 601 -8.00 -9.07 -7.91
CA LEU A 601 -8.47 -9.89 -9.03
C LEU A 601 -8.96 -9.03 -10.19
N ARG A 602 -9.78 -7.99 -9.92
CA ARG A 602 -10.30 -7.10 -10.97
C ARG A 602 -9.17 -6.38 -11.71
N ILE A 603 -8.15 -5.91 -10.99
CA ILE A 603 -6.96 -5.29 -11.59
C ILE A 603 -6.21 -6.30 -12.47
N GLN A 604 -5.99 -7.52 -11.97
CA GLN A 604 -5.32 -8.59 -12.73
C GLN A 604 -6.06 -8.90 -14.03
N LEU A 605 -7.38 -9.07 -13.98
CA LEU A 605 -8.21 -9.35 -15.15
C LEU A 605 -8.21 -8.20 -16.15
N GLY A 606 -8.33 -6.96 -15.67
CA GLY A 606 -8.22 -5.77 -16.52
C GLY A 606 -6.88 -5.72 -17.27
N THR A 607 -5.77 -6.09 -16.63
CA THR A 607 -4.46 -6.13 -17.30
C THR A 607 -4.37 -7.21 -18.37
N GLN A 608 -4.94 -8.39 -18.18
CA GLN A 608 -4.92 -9.48 -19.17
C GLN A 608 -5.74 -9.13 -20.42
N LEU A 609 -6.84 -8.41 -20.25
CA LEU A 609 -7.72 -8.00 -21.33
C LEU A 609 -7.13 -6.87 -22.19
N ILE A 610 -6.42 -5.92 -21.56
CA ILE A 610 -5.74 -4.83 -22.28
C ILE A 610 -4.62 -5.36 -23.19
N VAL A 611 -3.92 -6.42 -22.77
CA VAL A 611 -2.84 -7.03 -23.58
C VAL A 611 -3.38 -7.70 -24.84
N SER A 612 -4.66 -8.08 -24.86
CA SER A 612 -5.30 -8.80 -25.96
C SER A 612 -5.91 -7.85 -27.01
N GLY A 613 -5.16 -6.89 -27.55
CA GLY A 613 -5.41 -6.19 -28.84
C GLY A 613 -6.85 -5.86 -29.29
N ALA A 614 -7.82 -5.68 -28.38
CA ALA A 614 -9.25 -5.80 -28.66
C ALA A 614 -9.89 -4.62 -29.42
N LYS A 615 -9.09 -3.67 -29.90
CA LYS A 615 -9.65 -2.46 -30.49
C LYS A 615 -10.28 -2.71 -31.86
N ASP A 616 -9.82 -3.71 -32.62
CA ASP A 616 -10.26 -3.90 -34.02
C ASP A 616 -10.92 -5.26 -34.32
N ASP A 617 -10.99 -6.18 -33.35
CA ASP A 617 -11.64 -7.51 -33.53
C ASP A 617 -13.00 -7.58 -32.80
N PRO A 618 -14.13 -7.71 -33.52
CA PRO A 618 -15.46 -7.78 -32.91
C PRO A 618 -15.64 -9.00 -32.00
N THR A 619 -14.97 -10.12 -32.29
CA THR A 619 -15.07 -11.35 -31.48
C THR A 619 -14.41 -11.18 -30.11
N LEU A 620 -13.32 -10.42 -30.03
CA LEU A 620 -12.65 -10.08 -28.77
C LEU A 620 -13.49 -9.10 -27.95
N ARG A 621 -14.21 -8.17 -28.58
CA ARG A 621 -15.14 -7.26 -27.88
C ARG A 621 -16.33 -8.00 -27.29
N ASP A 622 -16.91 -8.95 -28.02
CA ASP A 622 -18.01 -9.77 -27.51
C ASP A 622 -17.55 -10.65 -26.35
N ARG A 623 -16.34 -11.23 -26.45
CA ARG A 623 -15.73 -12.00 -25.36
C ARG A 623 -15.47 -11.12 -24.13
N GLN A 624 -14.95 -9.91 -24.32
CA GLN A 624 -14.74 -8.92 -23.27
C GLN A 624 -16.06 -8.61 -22.55
N ARG A 625 -17.11 -8.27 -23.31
CA ARG A 625 -18.44 -7.96 -22.78
C ARG A 625 -19.01 -9.12 -21.95
N GLN A 626 -18.92 -10.35 -22.46
CA GLN A 626 -19.38 -11.54 -21.75
C GLN A 626 -18.60 -11.78 -20.45
N MET A 627 -17.31 -11.44 -20.42
CA MET A 627 -16.49 -11.57 -19.21
C MET A 627 -16.82 -10.48 -18.19
N ASP A 628 -17.04 -9.24 -18.63
CA ASP A 628 -17.48 -8.14 -17.78
C ASP A 628 -18.87 -8.41 -17.17
N GLU A 629 -19.81 -8.95 -17.96
CA GLU A 629 -21.15 -9.37 -17.49
C GLU A 629 -21.06 -10.50 -16.45
N ALA A 630 -20.24 -11.53 -16.71
CA ALA A 630 -20.02 -12.63 -15.75
C ALA A 630 -19.33 -12.15 -14.46
N PHE A 631 -18.39 -11.19 -14.57
CA PHE A 631 -17.71 -10.62 -13.41
C PHE A 631 -18.66 -9.78 -12.55
N ALA A 632 -19.51 -8.96 -13.18
CA ALA A 632 -20.52 -8.18 -12.46
C ALA A 632 -21.53 -9.07 -11.71
N ALA A 633 -21.95 -10.19 -12.32
CA ALA A 633 -22.82 -11.17 -11.65
C ALA A 633 -22.14 -11.83 -10.44
N PHE A 634 -20.84 -12.15 -10.56
CA PHE A 634 -20.05 -12.68 -9.46
C PHE A 634 -19.84 -11.65 -8.33
N GLU A 635 -19.54 -10.39 -8.67
CA GLU A 635 -19.44 -9.28 -7.72
C GLU A 635 -20.71 -9.12 -6.89
N GLN A 636 -21.87 -9.11 -7.55
CA GLN A 636 -23.15 -9.01 -6.86
C GLN A 636 -23.37 -10.17 -5.90
N ALA A 637 -22.97 -11.40 -6.28
CA ALA A 637 -23.08 -12.56 -5.42
C ALA A 637 -22.15 -12.46 -4.19
N LEU A 638 -20.94 -11.92 -4.35
CA LEU A 638 -20.02 -11.66 -3.23
C LEU A 638 -20.56 -10.58 -2.28
N VAL A 639 -21.15 -9.50 -2.80
CA VAL A 639 -21.77 -8.45 -1.98
C VAL A 639 -22.90 -9.05 -1.13
N ASN A 640 -23.73 -9.92 -1.72
CA ASN A 640 -24.83 -10.57 -1.00
C ASN A 640 -24.36 -11.50 0.14
N LEU A 641 -23.13 -12.03 0.08
CA LEU A 641 -22.51 -12.79 1.18
C LEU A 641 -22.09 -11.90 2.37
N CYS A 642 -21.87 -10.60 2.12
CA CYS A 642 -21.33 -9.65 3.09
C CYS A 642 -22.37 -8.63 3.62
N GLN A 643 -23.65 -8.78 3.27
CA GLN A 643 -24.75 -7.91 3.72
C GLN A 643 -25.43 -8.36 5.03
N GLU A 644 -24.78 -9.20 5.83
CA GLU A 644 -25.19 -9.54 7.21
C GLU A 644 -24.26 -8.91 8.22
#